data_AF-A0A955XVW4-F1
#
_entry.id   AF-A0A955XVW4-F1
#
_cell.length_a   1.000
_cell.length_b   1.000
_cell.length_c   1.000
_cell.angle_alpha   90.00
_cell.angle_beta   90.00
_cell.angle_gamma   90.00
#
_symmetry.space_group_name_H-M   'P 1'
#
loop_
_entity.id
_entity.type
_entity.pdbx_description
1 polymer ?
#
loop_
_entity_poly.entity_id
_entity_poly.type
_entity_poly.pdbx_seq_one_letter_code
_entity_poly.pdbx_strand_id
1 'polypeptide(L)'
;LDLEEEKARLKLELAKEHARVTPAMVREAIEPLRKGLELKSFVDSLSAQGVRFHYVSCDVTDRKAVEQALSEAQAQVGPITRVIHGAGLQVSRALVEKEFFEARSVFATKVAGISNILQALRRNELRSVISFGSVTGRYGNAGQVDYAAANDALAKLTATVANTRPECAATTICWTAWDDVGMAVDSGTRGLMKAEGVELLPSEEGAALCLRLLEAGIAGEYVVAGSLAGLEVGPGPVVLSGLGGSPAAEATETRLRVEVNGQRATGRVLLTADEPFMANHRIEGTPVLPGVMGIELSAQVAERLFGDSLRFQGVEDFRFDKPFKLHRDESSELIIEAQEVDAIEDGRRAKVTVSSMRTSATGRGIEATHFHGTLRFSDSIPAAPKPIPFELAGQLSGPVLSGDIYKAFFHSGVFAPLEEVSVLGPNFAASEARYPVEPLANEPAWGRISLPMLLEMAFQAGGVFGLVRHRGQFLPSGVGRSVLFGTVEDGDPLTVRIAVTKEITETLRFDAEVRNLSGDLVALFEGIEMVDTTVSPAFVPSADDLKRIEWHRHESEIADSWFADISGLAAVSEVAEWTRKKTDKAQRQWIASRVTIKEAVRRFYRQFYGTCPAFTDIQVDKDELGAPSLSVKDATDVPGMTLTHSNGNVVVVLIPSWRGAVSGVDLEKVEARSERFLDDYFTERERKIVTGFRSPDDASTAIWSLKEAASKSLGMGTHLDFRREIEITELKEGSAAIRFDGKAKARLEQMGMQIGQAEWFLEDGFARAHVELVGSAP
;
A
#
# COMPACT_ATOMS: atom_id res chain seq x y z
N LEU A 1 -27.28 -5.92 49.13
CA LEU A 1 -28.34 -5.86 48.12
C LEU A 1 -28.52 -7.29 47.61
N ASP A 2 -29.73 -7.84 47.66
CA ASP A 2 -30.00 -9.15 47.07
C ASP A 2 -30.46 -8.95 45.62
N LEU A 3 -29.69 -9.46 44.66
CA LEU A 3 -29.96 -9.28 43.23
C LEU A 3 -31.20 -10.03 42.77
N GLU A 4 -31.58 -11.14 43.40
CA GLU A 4 -32.76 -11.90 43.01
C GLU A 4 -34.04 -11.24 43.55
N GLU A 5 -34.00 -10.67 44.76
CA GLU A 5 -35.11 -9.83 45.26
C GLU A 5 -35.31 -8.59 44.37
N GLU A 6 -34.22 -7.95 43.96
CA GLU A 6 -34.28 -6.74 43.16
C GLU A 6 -34.73 -7.00 41.72
N LYS A 7 -34.33 -8.13 41.15
CA LYS A 7 -34.82 -8.63 39.86
C LYS A 7 -36.31 -8.95 39.91
N ALA A 8 -36.80 -9.50 41.03
CA ALA A 8 -38.24 -9.69 41.24
C ALA A 8 -38.99 -8.34 41.32
N ARG A 9 -38.41 -7.34 41.99
CA ARG A 9 -38.95 -5.97 42.07
C ARG A 9 -39.03 -5.31 40.69
N LEU A 10 -37.93 -5.30 39.93
CA LEU A 10 -37.88 -4.72 38.58
C LEU A 10 -38.83 -5.42 37.61
N LYS A 11 -39.00 -6.74 37.72
CA LYS A 11 -39.98 -7.49 36.94
C LYS A 11 -41.42 -7.02 37.22
N LEU A 12 -41.76 -6.73 38.48
CA LEU A 12 -43.05 -6.18 38.87
C LEU A 12 -43.24 -4.73 38.41
N GLU A 13 -42.18 -3.92 38.38
CA GLU A 13 -42.22 -2.55 37.86
C GLU A 13 -42.42 -2.52 36.34
N LEU A 14 -41.65 -3.30 35.58
CA LEU A 14 -41.80 -3.42 34.13
C LEU A 14 -43.19 -3.93 33.72
N ALA A 15 -43.82 -4.77 34.56
CA ALA A 15 -45.18 -5.26 34.32
C ALA A 15 -46.27 -4.18 34.44
N LYS A 16 -45.96 -3.02 35.05
CA LYS A 16 -46.87 -1.86 35.10
C LYS A 16 -46.86 -1.07 33.78
N GLU A 17 -45.76 -1.12 33.04
CA GLU A 17 -45.53 -0.27 31.85
C GLU A 17 -45.63 -1.07 30.54
N HIS A 18 -45.48 -2.40 30.59
CA HIS A 18 -45.47 -3.25 29.41
C HIS A 18 -46.47 -4.40 29.51
N ALA A 19 -47.24 -4.62 28.45
CA ALA A 19 -48.23 -5.70 28.35
C ALA A 19 -47.60 -7.11 28.45
N ARG A 20 -46.31 -7.24 28.11
CA ARG A 20 -45.53 -8.48 28.25
C ARG A 20 -44.10 -8.17 28.65
N VAL A 21 -43.70 -8.61 29.84
CA VAL A 21 -42.31 -8.49 30.30
C VAL A 21 -41.50 -9.68 29.79
N THR A 22 -40.46 -9.41 28.99
CA THR A 22 -39.56 -10.46 28.49
C THR A 22 -38.36 -10.64 29.44
N PRO A 23 -37.71 -11.82 29.45
CA PRO A 23 -36.47 -12.02 30.21
C PRO A 23 -35.35 -11.04 29.83
N ALA A 24 -35.30 -10.59 28.57
CA ALA A 24 -34.32 -9.60 28.12
C ALA A 24 -34.50 -8.24 28.81
N MET A 25 -35.74 -7.76 28.93
CA MET A 25 -36.05 -6.48 29.59
C MET A 25 -35.67 -6.48 31.07
N VAL A 26 -35.91 -7.60 31.76
CA VAL A 26 -35.53 -7.74 33.17
C VAL A 26 -34.00 -7.79 33.32
N ARG A 27 -33.28 -8.46 32.40
CA ARG A 27 -31.81 -8.46 32.37
C ARG A 27 -31.25 -7.06 32.13
N GLU A 28 -31.81 -6.33 31.17
CA GLU A 28 -31.38 -4.95 30.86
C GLU A 28 -31.59 -4.01 32.04
N ALA A 29 -32.72 -4.14 32.76
CA ALA A 29 -33.04 -3.29 33.91
C ALA A 29 -32.15 -3.58 35.14
N ILE A 30 -31.75 -4.84 35.38
CA ILE A 30 -30.91 -5.20 36.54
C ILE A 30 -29.42 -4.93 36.30
N GLU A 31 -29.00 -4.84 35.04
CA GLU A 31 -27.59 -4.75 34.65
C GLU A 31 -26.82 -3.56 35.27
N PRO A 32 -27.38 -2.33 35.36
CA PRO A 32 -26.71 -1.22 36.03
C PRO A 32 -26.43 -1.49 37.52
N LEU A 33 -27.36 -2.17 38.20
CA LEU A 33 -27.20 -2.52 39.63
C LEU A 33 -26.14 -3.62 39.81
N ARG A 34 -26.11 -4.62 38.92
CA ARG A 34 -25.07 -5.64 38.90
C ARG A 34 -23.68 -5.01 38.73
N LYS A 35 -23.49 -4.19 37.70
CA LYS A 35 -22.23 -3.47 37.44
C LYS A 35 -21.83 -2.55 38.60
N GLY A 36 -22.79 -1.88 39.22
CA GLY A 36 -22.55 -1.02 40.38
C GLY A 36 -22.04 -1.81 41.60
N LEU A 37 -22.59 -3.00 41.86
CA LEU A 37 -22.11 -3.88 42.93
C LEU A 37 -20.71 -4.45 42.64
N GLU A 38 -20.45 -4.85 41.40
CA GLU A 38 -19.12 -5.33 40.97
C GLU A 38 -18.06 -4.24 41.15
N LEU A 39 -18.35 -3.02 40.67
CA LEU A 39 -17.48 -1.87 40.86
C LEU A 39 -17.24 -1.59 42.35
N LYS A 40 -18.30 -1.60 43.16
CA LYS A 40 -18.16 -1.40 44.61
C LYS A 40 -17.26 -2.47 45.23
N SER A 41 -17.46 -3.74 44.89
CA SER A 41 -16.65 -4.85 45.41
C SER A 41 -15.18 -4.70 45.01
N PHE A 42 -14.91 -4.23 43.79
CA PHE A 42 -13.54 -3.96 43.31
C PHE A 42 -12.90 -2.77 44.04
N VAL A 43 -13.64 -1.68 44.22
CA VAL A 43 -13.18 -0.51 44.99
C VAL A 43 -12.89 -0.87 46.45
N ASP A 44 -13.76 -1.65 47.08
CA ASP A 44 -13.57 -2.15 48.44
C ASP A 44 -12.32 -3.06 48.54
N SER A 45 -12.07 -3.90 47.53
CA SER A 45 -10.89 -4.79 47.51
C SER A 45 -9.57 -4.03 47.34
N LEU A 46 -9.52 -3.02 46.46
CA LEU A 46 -8.37 -2.13 46.33
C LEU A 46 -8.11 -1.35 47.62
N SER A 47 -9.18 -0.90 48.28
CA SER A 47 -9.09 -0.17 49.56
C SER A 47 -8.53 -1.05 50.67
N ALA A 48 -8.97 -2.31 50.75
CA ALA A 48 -8.46 -3.30 51.71
C ALA A 48 -6.98 -3.63 51.50
N GLN A 49 -6.49 -3.55 50.25
CA GLN A 49 -5.08 -3.74 49.90
C GLN A 49 -4.23 -2.47 50.09
N GLY A 50 -4.84 -1.35 50.50
CA GLY A 50 -4.14 -0.08 50.70
C GLY A 50 -3.65 0.56 49.39
N VAL A 51 -4.20 0.16 48.24
CA VAL A 51 -3.87 0.76 46.95
C VAL A 51 -4.41 2.19 46.90
N ARG A 52 -3.58 3.14 46.47
CA ARG A 52 -4.05 4.52 46.20
C ARG A 52 -4.68 4.55 44.81
N PHE A 53 -5.99 4.75 44.75
CA PHE A 53 -6.74 4.84 43.49
C PHE A 53 -7.77 5.97 43.55
N HIS A 54 -8.24 6.40 42.37
CA HIS A 54 -9.37 7.33 42.23
C HIS A 54 -10.27 6.83 41.12
N TYR A 55 -11.55 6.65 41.41
CA TYR A 55 -12.54 6.25 40.42
C TYR A 55 -13.27 7.48 39.89
N VAL A 56 -13.32 7.63 38.57
CA VAL A 56 -14.06 8.70 37.89
C VAL A 56 -15.03 8.08 36.88
N SER A 57 -16.30 8.43 36.99
CA SER A 57 -17.30 8.08 35.99
C SER A 57 -17.18 9.04 34.80
N CYS A 58 -16.86 8.53 33.62
CA CYS A 58 -16.60 9.34 32.43
C CYS A 58 -17.04 8.60 31.16
N ASP A 59 -17.75 9.31 30.27
CA ASP A 59 -17.97 8.85 28.90
C ASP A 59 -16.74 9.20 28.06
N VAL A 60 -15.99 8.18 27.63
CA VAL A 60 -14.76 8.34 26.86
C VAL A 60 -14.98 9.01 25.50
N THR A 61 -16.21 9.00 24.98
CA THR A 61 -16.56 9.63 23.71
C THR A 61 -16.76 11.14 23.84
N ASP A 62 -16.98 11.66 25.05
CA ASP A 62 -17.05 13.10 25.33
C ASP A 62 -15.67 13.63 25.71
N ARG A 63 -15.06 14.36 24.78
CA ARG A 63 -13.75 14.97 24.97
C ARG A 63 -13.64 15.83 26.23
N LYS A 64 -14.65 16.65 26.55
CA LYS A 64 -14.60 17.54 27.71
C LYS A 64 -14.70 16.75 29.01
N ALA A 65 -15.54 15.72 29.03
CA ALA A 65 -15.65 14.82 30.18
C ALA A 65 -14.32 14.08 30.43
N VAL A 66 -13.64 13.64 29.37
CA VAL A 66 -12.31 13.02 29.46
C VAL A 66 -11.26 13.98 30.02
N GLU A 67 -11.19 15.21 29.49
CA GLU A 67 -10.27 16.25 29.98
C GLU A 67 -10.48 16.52 31.49
N GLN A 68 -11.75 16.66 31.91
CA GLN A 68 -12.10 16.87 33.31
C GLN A 68 -11.73 15.66 34.18
N ALA A 69 -12.04 14.44 33.72
CA ALA A 69 -11.76 13.22 34.47
C ALA A 69 -10.27 12.98 34.68
N LEU A 70 -9.45 13.22 33.64
CA LEU A 70 -7.99 13.11 33.74
C LEU A 70 -7.40 14.17 34.66
N SER A 71 -7.90 15.40 34.61
CA SER A 71 -7.48 16.47 35.52
C SER A 71 -7.80 16.15 36.98
N GLU A 72 -9.00 15.63 37.25
CA GLU A 72 -9.42 15.20 38.59
C GLU A 72 -8.54 14.04 39.10
N ALA A 73 -8.31 13.02 38.27
CA ALA A 73 -7.44 11.91 38.61
C ALA A 73 -6.01 12.38 38.92
N GLN A 74 -5.42 13.25 38.08
CA GLN A 74 -4.07 13.76 38.32
C GLN A 74 -3.93 14.55 39.62
N ALA A 75 -4.96 15.31 40.00
CA ALA A 75 -4.99 16.03 41.27
C ALA A 75 -5.02 15.08 42.49
N GLN A 76 -5.67 13.92 42.36
CA GLN A 76 -5.83 12.96 43.46
C GLN A 76 -4.71 11.93 43.57
N VAL A 77 -4.18 11.44 42.45
CA VAL A 77 -3.22 10.31 42.45
C VAL A 77 -1.85 10.63 41.83
N GLY A 78 -1.69 11.81 41.20
CA GLY A 78 -0.43 12.24 40.57
C GLY A 78 -0.40 12.03 39.05
N PRO A 79 0.76 12.20 38.40
CA PRO A 79 0.86 12.20 36.94
C PRO A 79 0.52 10.85 36.33
N ILE A 80 -0.18 10.87 35.19
CA ILE A 80 -0.56 9.68 34.44
C ILE A 80 0.59 9.33 33.50
N THR A 81 1.30 8.25 33.82
CA THR A 81 2.46 7.79 33.04
C THR A 81 2.15 6.58 32.16
N ARG A 82 0.99 5.93 32.36
CA ARG A 82 0.58 4.75 31.60
C ARG A 82 -0.93 4.80 31.37
N VAL A 83 -1.37 4.36 30.19
CA VAL A 83 -2.80 4.28 29.81
C VAL A 83 -3.12 2.84 29.43
N ILE A 84 -4.21 2.30 29.96
CA ILE A 84 -4.83 1.07 29.48
C ILE A 84 -6.22 1.44 28.94
N HIS A 85 -6.44 1.25 27.64
CA HIS A 85 -7.71 1.50 26.99
C HIS A 85 -8.49 0.20 26.81
N GLY A 86 -9.27 -0.12 27.84
CA GLY A 86 -10.19 -1.26 27.87
C GLY A 86 -11.64 -0.92 27.50
N ALA A 87 -11.93 0.33 27.11
CA ALA A 87 -13.29 0.74 26.78
C ALA A 87 -13.77 0.04 25.50
N GLY A 88 -14.98 -0.50 25.54
CA GLY A 88 -15.55 -1.21 24.41
C GLY A 88 -17.05 -1.39 24.57
N LEU A 89 -17.75 -1.29 23.45
CA LEU A 89 -19.15 -1.66 23.29
C LEU A 89 -19.22 -2.67 22.14
N GLN A 90 -20.11 -3.65 22.25
CA GLN A 90 -20.33 -4.63 21.19
C GLN A 90 -21.83 -4.87 21.04
N VAL A 91 -22.30 -4.78 19.80
CA VAL A 91 -23.70 -5.08 19.44
C VAL A 91 -23.66 -5.95 18.19
N SER A 92 -23.84 -7.26 18.33
CA SER A 92 -23.82 -8.16 17.17
C SER A 92 -25.15 -8.17 16.43
N ARG A 93 -25.15 -7.83 15.14
CA ARG A 93 -26.30 -7.96 14.22
C ARG A 93 -25.82 -8.21 12.81
N ALA A 94 -26.59 -8.94 12.00
CA ALA A 94 -26.32 -9.02 10.57
C ALA A 94 -26.26 -7.60 9.96
N LEU A 95 -25.40 -7.39 8.97
CA LEU A 95 -25.16 -6.07 8.38
C LEU A 95 -26.48 -5.40 7.93
N VAL A 96 -27.42 -6.18 7.39
CA VAL A 96 -28.73 -5.70 6.91
C VAL A 96 -29.69 -5.28 8.03
N GLU A 97 -29.45 -5.71 9.26
CA GLU A 97 -30.25 -5.39 10.44
C GLU A 97 -29.54 -4.42 11.40
N LYS A 98 -28.35 -3.93 10.99
CA LYS A 98 -27.49 -3.11 11.83
C LYS A 98 -27.88 -1.65 11.72
N GLU A 99 -28.33 -1.08 12.83
CA GLU A 99 -28.66 0.34 12.88
C GLU A 99 -27.39 1.21 12.92
N PHE A 100 -27.38 2.30 12.16
CA PHE A 100 -26.19 3.15 12.03
C PHE A 100 -25.75 3.75 13.36
N PHE A 101 -26.69 4.12 14.24
CA PHE A 101 -26.33 4.68 15.54
C PHE A 101 -25.63 3.64 16.45
N GLU A 102 -26.03 2.36 16.37
CA GLU A 102 -25.36 1.27 17.10
C GLU A 102 -23.93 1.10 16.59
N ALA A 103 -23.75 1.10 15.26
CA ALA A 103 -22.43 1.03 14.63
C ALA A 103 -21.53 2.21 15.01
N ARG A 104 -22.07 3.43 14.97
CA ARG A 104 -21.36 4.65 15.37
C ARG A 104 -20.93 4.59 16.84
N SER A 105 -21.82 4.14 17.73
CA SER A 105 -21.51 4.03 19.16
C SER A 105 -20.40 3.02 19.42
N VAL A 106 -20.46 1.82 18.83
CA VAL A 106 -19.41 0.79 18.94
C VAL A 106 -18.06 1.32 18.48
N PHE A 107 -18.03 2.00 17.32
CA PHE A 107 -16.81 2.56 16.77
C PHE A 107 -16.25 3.71 17.61
N ALA A 108 -17.10 4.66 18.00
CA ALA A 108 -16.70 5.83 18.77
C ALA A 108 -16.10 5.45 20.13
N THR A 109 -16.65 4.45 20.82
CA THR A 109 -16.15 4.02 22.14
C THR A 109 -14.66 3.65 22.12
N LYS A 110 -14.19 2.99 21.06
CA LYS A 110 -12.77 2.65 20.90
C LYS A 110 -11.98 3.80 20.30
N VAL A 111 -12.40 4.27 19.13
CA VAL A 111 -11.60 5.17 18.28
C VAL A 111 -11.61 6.61 18.80
N ALA A 112 -12.78 7.18 19.05
CA ALA A 112 -12.86 8.51 19.65
C ALA A 112 -12.38 8.46 21.11
N GLY A 113 -12.69 7.38 21.84
CA GLY A 113 -12.27 7.16 23.21
C GLY A 113 -10.75 7.26 23.42
N ILE A 114 -9.96 6.44 22.71
CA ILE A 114 -8.50 6.51 22.82
C ILE A 114 -7.96 7.86 22.35
N SER A 115 -8.51 8.42 21.27
CA SER A 115 -8.08 9.70 20.70
C SER A 115 -8.25 10.84 21.69
N ASN A 116 -9.41 10.91 22.36
CA ASN A 116 -9.70 11.92 23.39
C ASN A 116 -8.71 11.82 24.56
N ILE A 117 -8.42 10.61 25.02
CA ILE A 117 -7.46 10.38 26.12
C ILE A 117 -6.05 10.83 25.71
N LEU A 118 -5.58 10.40 24.54
CA LEU A 118 -4.22 10.71 24.06
C LEU A 118 -3.99 12.20 23.74
N GLN A 119 -5.05 12.91 23.36
CA GLN A 119 -5.02 14.36 23.13
C GLN A 119 -5.03 15.16 24.44
N ALA A 120 -5.74 14.67 25.45
CA ALA A 120 -5.82 15.33 26.76
C ALA A 120 -4.55 15.16 27.61
N LEU A 121 -3.77 14.10 27.38
CA LEU A 121 -2.52 13.85 28.10
C LEU A 121 -1.31 14.58 27.49
N ARG A 122 -0.42 15.08 28.35
CA ARG A 122 0.84 15.70 27.94
C ARG A 122 1.78 14.66 27.32
N ARG A 123 2.42 15.02 26.22
CA ARG A 123 3.26 14.10 25.43
C ARG A 123 4.46 13.54 26.20
N ASN A 124 5.12 14.36 27.01
CA ASN A 124 6.41 14.07 27.64
C ASN A 124 6.35 13.26 28.96
N GLU A 125 5.15 12.96 29.47
CA GLU A 125 4.98 12.21 30.74
C GLU A 125 4.51 10.76 30.53
N LEU A 126 3.99 10.44 29.33
CA LEU A 126 3.41 9.15 29.01
C LEU A 126 4.50 8.16 28.56
N ARG A 127 4.61 7.04 29.28
CA ARG A 127 5.62 5.99 29.07
C ARG A 127 5.07 4.75 28.38
N SER A 128 3.76 4.47 28.53
CA SER A 128 3.15 3.36 27.81
C SER A 128 1.65 3.55 27.56
N VAL A 129 1.18 3.03 26.44
CA VAL A 129 -0.23 2.90 26.08
C VAL A 129 -0.50 1.44 25.74
N ILE A 130 -1.48 0.83 26.40
CA ILE A 130 -1.98 -0.50 26.05
C ILE A 130 -3.42 -0.39 25.62
N SER A 131 -3.72 -0.82 24.41
CA SER A 131 -5.07 -0.86 23.86
C SER A 131 -5.58 -2.30 23.84
N PHE A 132 -6.77 -2.53 24.39
CA PHE A 132 -7.42 -3.84 24.33
C PHE A 132 -8.20 -3.94 23.02
N GLY A 133 -7.56 -4.56 22.04
CA GLY A 133 -8.15 -4.95 20.77
C GLY A 133 -8.92 -6.28 20.87
N SER A 134 -9.21 -6.87 19.72
CA SER A 134 -9.87 -8.16 19.63
C SER A 134 -9.43 -8.89 18.37
N VAL A 135 -9.38 -10.23 18.42
CA VAL A 135 -9.16 -11.08 17.23
C VAL A 135 -10.12 -10.74 16.08
N THR A 136 -11.34 -10.29 16.40
CA THR A 136 -12.33 -9.86 15.42
C THR A 136 -11.87 -8.64 14.59
N GLY A 137 -10.99 -7.79 15.13
CA GLY A 137 -10.41 -6.68 14.35
C GLY A 137 -9.56 -7.19 13.19
N ARG A 138 -8.83 -8.30 13.41
CA ARG A 138 -7.89 -8.86 12.43
C ARG A 138 -8.54 -9.83 11.45
N TYR A 139 -9.47 -10.65 11.93
CA TYR A 139 -10.05 -11.77 11.17
C TYR A 139 -11.52 -11.54 10.80
N GLY A 140 -12.13 -10.46 11.29
CA GLY A 140 -13.57 -10.26 11.19
C GLY A 140 -14.36 -11.23 12.06
N ASN A 141 -15.66 -11.01 12.13
CA ASN A 141 -16.63 -11.97 12.66
C ASN A 141 -18.01 -11.62 12.14
N ALA A 142 -18.83 -12.64 11.87
CA ALA A 142 -20.17 -12.45 11.35
C ALA A 142 -21.01 -11.61 12.31
N GLY A 143 -21.62 -10.56 11.78
CA GLY A 143 -22.45 -9.63 12.54
C GLY A 143 -21.71 -8.65 13.46
N GLN A 144 -20.38 -8.55 13.33
CA GLN A 144 -19.53 -7.64 14.13
C GLN A 144 -18.71 -6.69 13.24
N VAL A 145 -19.27 -6.25 12.12
CA VAL A 145 -18.57 -5.40 11.12
C VAL A 145 -18.00 -4.09 11.71
N ASP A 146 -18.80 -3.40 12.51
CA ASP A 146 -18.45 -2.16 13.20
C ASP A 146 -17.44 -2.41 14.33
N TYR A 147 -17.61 -3.50 15.06
CA TYR A 147 -16.69 -3.91 16.12
C TYR A 147 -15.33 -4.33 15.55
N ALA A 148 -15.29 -5.04 14.43
CA ALA A 148 -14.07 -5.38 13.70
C ALA A 148 -13.34 -4.11 13.27
N ALA A 149 -14.03 -3.21 12.56
CA ALA A 149 -13.48 -1.93 12.12
C ALA A 149 -12.96 -1.08 13.29
N ALA A 150 -13.69 -1.06 14.41
CA ALA A 150 -13.28 -0.30 15.61
C ALA A 150 -12.01 -0.84 16.27
N ASN A 151 -11.85 -2.17 16.32
CA ASN A 151 -10.66 -2.79 16.91
C ASN A 151 -9.43 -2.68 16.01
N ASP A 152 -9.59 -2.80 14.69
CA ASP A 152 -8.50 -2.59 13.74
C ASP A 152 -8.05 -1.11 13.75
N ALA A 153 -8.99 -0.17 13.69
CA ALA A 153 -8.68 1.26 13.80
C ALA A 153 -7.98 1.61 15.12
N LEU A 154 -8.39 1.00 16.25
CA LEU A 154 -7.72 1.14 17.53
C LEU A 154 -6.27 0.62 17.48
N ALA A 155 -6.03 -0.50 16.80
CA ALA A 155 -4.69 -1.04 16.61
C ALA A 155 -3.79 -0.06 15.85
N LYS A 156 -4.27 0.49 14.73
CA LYS A 156 -3.52 1.48 13.93
C LYS A 156 -3.29 2.81 14.65
N LEU A 157 -4.26 3.29 15.42
CA LEU A 157 -4.08 4.47 16.27
C LEU A 157 -3.03 4.25 17.35
N THR A 158 -2.98 3.07 17.94
CA THR A 158 -1.97 2.73 18.95
C THR A 158 -0.59 2.59 18.32
N ALA A 159 -0.49 1.99 17.13
CA ALA A 159 0.75 1.94 16.35
C ALA A 159 1.26 3.35 15.99
N THR A 160 0.35 4.29 15.68
CA THR A 160 0.70 5.70 15.46
C THR A 160 1.36 6.33 16.69
N VAL A 161 0.97 5.93 17.91
CA VAL A 161 1.63 6.39 19.14
C VAL A 161 3.07 5.86 19.22
N ALA A 162 3.29 4.58 18.93
CA ALA A 162 4.65 4.00 18.90
C ALA A 162 5.55 4.75 17.90
N ASN A 163 5.01 5.09 16.72
CA ASN A 163 5.76 5.78 15.66
C ASN A 163 6.01 7.27 15.97
N THR A 164 5.07 7.95 16.62
CA THR A 164 5.16 9.41 16.88
C THR A 164 5.72 9.76 18.25
N ARG A 165 5.85 8.79 19.15
CA ARG A 165 6.36 8.91 20.53
C ARG A 165 7.21 7.69 20.89
N PRO A 166 8.42 7.53 20.32
CA PRO A 166 9.26 6.34 20.52
C PRO A 166 9.66 6.10 21.99
N GLU A 167 9.59 7.13 22.83
CA GLU A 167 9.76 7.05 24.29
C GLU A 167 8.56 6.41 25.03
N CYS A 168 7.45 6.20 24.34
CA CYS A 168 6.22 5.64 24.86
C CYS A 168 5.93 4.27 24.22
N ALA A 169 6.05 3.20 25.02
CA ALA A 169 5.71 1.84 24.57
C ALA A 169 4.21 1.74 24.26
N ALA A 170 3.84 1.60 22.99
CA ALA A 170 2.44 1.50 22.58
C ALA A 170 2.13 0.10 22.05
N THR A 171 1.26 -0.62 22.75
CA THR A 171 0.91 -2.01 22.47
C THR A 171 -0.59 -2.18 22.27
N THR A 172 -0.99 -2.91 21.23
CA THR A 172 -2.36 -3.42 21.09
C THR A 172 -2.40 -4.91 21.35
N ILE A 173 -3.30 -5.36 22.22
CA ILE A 173 -3.51 -6.78 22.49
C ILE A 173 -4.86 -7.20 21.90
N CYS A 174 -4.82 -7.98 20.83
CA CYS A 174 -5.97 -8.55 20.14
C CYS A 174 -6.42 -9.83 20.86
N TRP A 175 -7.26 -9.66 21.87
CA TRP A 175 -7.75 -10.74 22.72
C TRP A 175 -8.75 -11.67 22.02
N THR A 176 -8.60 -12.99 22.23
CA THR A 176 -9.68 -13.96 22.04
C THR A 176 -10.78 -13.77 23.11
N ALA A 177 -11.84 -14.55 23.01
CA ALA A 177 -12.92 -14.54 24.00
C ALA A 177 -12.43 -15.07 25.38
N TRP A 178 -12.77 -14.34 26.43
CA TRP A 178 -12.41 -14.67 27.81
C TRP A 178 -13.36 -15.75 28.37
N ASP A 179 -12.85 -16.69 29.17
CA ASP A 179 -13.60 -17.88 29.60
C ASP A 179 -14.58 -17.62 30.76
N ASP A 180 -14.31 -16.61 31.58
CA ASP A 180 -14.91 -16.40 32.90
C ASP A 180 -15.39 -14.96 33.15
N VAL A 181 -15.02 -13.99 32.30
CA VAL A 181 -15.43 -12.58 32.42
C VAL A 181 -15.77 -11.93 31.06
N GLY A 182 -16.49 -10.81 31.08
CA GLY A 182 -16.67 -9.93 29.93
C GLY A 182 -17.71 -10.39 28.89
N MET A 183 -17.64 -9.76 27.71
CA MET A 183 -18.72 -9.76 26.70
C MET A 183 -19.12 -11.16 26.19
N ALA A 184 -18.20 -12.12 26.16
CA ALA A 184 -18.48 -13.49 25.73
C ALA A 184 -19.32 -14.28 26.76
N VAL A 185 -19.10 -14.00 28.04
CA VAL A 185 -19.90 -14.57 29.15
C VAL A 185 -21.26 -13.89 29.21
N ASP A 186 -21.29 -12.56 29.11
CA ASP A 186 -22.52 -11.76 29.18
C ASP A 186 -23.49 -12.05 28.01
N SER A 187 -22.96 -12.38 26.83
CA SER A 187 -23.77 -12.71 25.63
C SER A 187 -24.24 -14.17 25.57
N GLY A 188 -23.74 -15.04 26.46
CA GLY A 188 -24.13 -16.45 26.52
C GLY A 188 -23.61 -17.32 25.37
N THR A 189 -22.67 -16.83 24.54
CA THR A 189 -22.16 -17.52 23.36
C THR A 189 -21.02 -18.51 23.67
N ARG A 190 -20.59 -18.61 24.93
CA ARG A 190 -19.49 -19.47 25.40
C ARG A 190 -19.58 -20.92 24.90
N GLY A 191 -20.77 -21.52 25.01
CA GLY A 191 -20.98 -22.92 24.61
C GLY A 191 -20.89 -23.14 23.10
N LEU A 192 -21.38 -22.18 22.32
CA LEU A 192 -21.31 -22.20 20.86
C LEU A 192 -19.86 -22.07 20.39
N MET A 193 -19.11 -21.10 20.94
CA MET A 193 -17.69 -20.88 20.62
C MET A 193 -16.84 -22.12 20.89
N LYS A 194 -17.02 -22.80 22.04
CA LYS A 194 -16.32 -24.06 22.35
C LYS A 194 -16.72 -25.18 21.40
N ALA A 195 -17.99 -25.28 21.02
CA ALA A 195 -18.48 -26.28 20.07
C ALA A 195 -17.92 -26.05 18.65
N GLU A 196 -17.67 -24.80 18.28
CA GLU A 196 -17.02 -24.42 17.03
C GLU A 196 -15.49 -24.60 17.07
N GLY A 197 -14.90 -24.89 18.23
CA GLY A 197 -13.46 -25.15 18.37
C GLY A 197 -12.62 -23.91 18.73
N VAL A 198 -13.26 -22.86 19.25
CA VAL A 198 -12.58 -21.68 19.82
C VAL A 198 -12.18 -21.97 21.27
N GLU A 199 -10.90 -21.82 21.56
CA GLU A 199 -10.35 -21.90 22.91
C GLU A 199 -10.49 -20.55 23.60
N LEU A 200 -11.11 -20.58 24.78
CA LEU A 200 -11.39 -19.38 25.58
C LEU A 200 -10.26 -19.16 26.59
N LEU A 201 -9.87 -17.89 26.76
CA LEU A 201 -8.74 -17.51 27.60
C LEU A 201 -9.20 -17.26 29.05
N PRO A 202 -8.66 -17.97 30.06
CA PRO A 202 -8.94 -17.64 31.47
C PRO A 202 -8.46 -16.24 31.84
N SER A 203 -9.26 -15.51 32.64
CA SER A 203 -8.96 -14.11 32.93
C SER A 203 -7.68 -13.85 33.70
N GLU A 204 -7.32 -14.74 34.60
CA GLU A 204 -6.08 -14.66 35.36
C GLU A 204 -4.85 -14.76 34.44
N GLU A 205 -4.89 -15.63 33.44
CA GLU A 205 -3.80 -15.81 32.46
C GLU A 205 -3.67 -14.60 31.53
N GLY A 206 -4.80 -14.09 31.03
CA GLY A 206 -4.83 -12.88 30.20
C GLY A 206 -4.33 -11.65 30.96
N ALA A 207 -4.74 -11.47 32.22
CA ALA A 207 -4.26 -10.40 33.08
C ALA A 207 -2.75 -10.50 33.35
N ALA A 208 -2.25 -11.70 33.69
CA ALA A 208 -0.82 -11.93 33.89
C ALA A 208 0.00 -11.63 32.63
N LEU A 209 -0.53 -11.98 31.44
CA LEU A 209 0.13 -11.66 30.19
C LEU A 209 0.15 -10.16 29.91
N CYS A 210 -0.96 -9.45 30.13
CA CYS A 210 -1.00 -8.00 29.99
C CYS A 210 0.04 -7.31 30.87
N LEU A 211 0.23 -7.77 32.11
CA LEU A 211 1.26 -7.26 33.01
C LEU A 211 2.66 -7.50 32.46
N ARG A 212 2.96 -8.70 31.95
CA ARG A 212 4.26 -8.99 31.33
C ARG A 212 4.55 -8.09 30.13
N LEU A 213 3.56 -7.85 29.28
CA LEU A 213 3.70 -6.94 28.12
C LEU A 213 3.95 -5.50 28.58
N LEU A 214 3.27 -5.06 29.65
CA LEU A 214 3.44 -3.73 30.25
C LEU A 214 4.84 -3.55 30.87
N GLU A 215 5.38 -4.58 31.50
CA GLU A 215 6.71 -4.61 32.12
C GLU A 215 7.84 -4.68 31.08
N ALA A 216 7.66 -5.47 30.03
CA ALA A 216 8.64 -5.63 28.96
C ALA A 216 8.80 -4.35 28.11
N GLY A 217 7.81 -3.44 28.14
CA GLY A 217 7.89 -2.16 27.42
C GLY A 217 7.93 -2.33 25.91
N ILE A 218 7.42 -3.45 25.40
CA ILE A 218 7.36 -3.73 23.97
C ILE A 218 6.26 -2.89 23.30
N ALA A 219 6.43 -2.63 22.02
CA ALA A 219 5.47 -1.91 21.18
C ALA A 219 5.09 -2.81 19.99
N GLY A 220 3.83 -2.74 19.58
CA GLY A 220 3.31 -3.55 18.48
C GLY A 220 1.88 -4.04 18.69
N GLU A 221 1.41 -4.87 17.75
CA GLU A 221 0.10 -5.51 17.80
C GLU A 221 0.28 -7.01 18.02
N TYR A 222 -0.35 -7.57 19.06
CA TYR A 222 -0.21 -8.97 19.44
C TYR A 222 -1.56 -9.66 19.50
N VAL A 223 -1.70 -10.77 18.78
CA VAL A 223 -2.87 -11.65 18.90
C VAL A 223 -2.65 -12.62 20.05
N VAL A 224 -3.59 -12.66 21.00
CA VAL A 224 -3.58 -13.60 22.11
C VAL A 224 -4.78 -14.51 21.99
N ALA A 225 -4.55 -15.72 21.47
CA ALA A 225 -5.55 -16.73 21.27
C ALA A 225 -4.96 -18.14 21.41
N GLY A 226 -5.80 -19.09 21.84
CA GLY A 226 -5.55 -20.52 21.62
C GLY A 226 -6.07 -20.95 20.24
N SER A 227 -6.73 -22.10 20.15
CA SER A 227 -7.42 -22.50 18.92
C SER A 227 -8.53 -21.50 18.51
N LEU A 228 -8.61 -21.16 17.22
CA LEU A 228 -9.64 -20.29 16.63
C LEU A 228 -10.47 -21.02 15.55
N ALA A 229 -10.85 -22.29 15.80
CA ALA A 229 -11.80 -23.01 14.95
C ALA A 229 -11.41 -23.16 13.45
N GLY A 230 -10.11 -23.23 13.13
CA GLY A 230 -9.63 -23.42 11.74
C GLY A 230 -9.53 -22.14 10.90
N LEU A 231 -9.64 -20.96 11.51
CA LEU A 231 -9.17 -19.71 10.89
C LEU A 231 -7.65 -19.81 10.65
N GLU A 232 -7.22 -19.69 9.39
CA GLU A 232 -5.80 -19.56 9.05
C GLU A 232 -5.26 -18.25 9.65
N VAL A 233 -4.65 -18.38 10.82
CA VAL A 233 -3.83 -17.33 11.42
C VAL A 233 -2.62 -17.18 10.50
N GLY A 234 -2.45 -16.03 9.84
CA GLY A 234 -1.19 -15.65 9.17
C GLY A 234 0.01 -15.82 10.12
N PRO A 235 1.26 -15.73 9.62
CA PRO A 235 2.42 -16.43 10.19
C PRO A 235 2.45 -16.44 11.72
N GLY A 236 2.08 -17.60 12.28
CA GLY A 236 2.34 -18.09 13.65
C GLY A 236 1.82 -17.27 14.85
N PRO A 237 1.23 -17.91 15.88
CA PRO A 237 1.12 -17.27 17.19
C PRO A 237 2.53 -16.97 17.74
N VAL A 238 2.79 -15.73 18.17
CA VAL A 238 3.97 -15.43 19.00
C VAL A 238 3.79 -16.13 20.33
N VAL A 239 4.44 -17.28 20.51
CA VAL A 239 4.49 -17.98 21.79
C VAL A 239 5.30 -17.11 22.76
N LEU A 240 4.61 -16.47 23.70
CA LEU A 240 5.20 -15.66 24.78
C LEU A 240 5.89 -16.52 25.86
N SER A 241 6.51 -17.64 25.48
CA SER A 241 7.28 -18.53 26.36
C SER A 241 8.66 -17.96 26.73
N GLY A 242 9.10 -16.88 26.09
CA GLY A 242 10.42 -16.27 26.29
C GLY A 242 10.58 -15.34 27.51
N LEU A 243 9.55 -15.11 28.33
CA LEU A 243 9.58 -14.14 29.45
C LEU A 243 9.68 -14.78 30.85
N GLY A 244 10.09 -16.05 30.96
CA GLY A 244 10.32 -16.70 32.25
C GLY A 244 11.60 -17.54 32.24
N GLY A 245 12.54 -17.22 33.13
CA GLY A 245 13.77 -17.98 33.28
C GLY A 245 13.56 -19.38 33.87
N SER A 246 14.14 -20.36 33.14
CA SER A 246 14.83 -21.59 33.58
C SER A 246 14.14 -22.93 33.26
N PRO A 247 14.90 -24.02 33.03
CA PRO A 247 15.91 -24.22 31.99
C PRO A 247 15.54 -25.43 31.09
N ALA A 248 16.20 -25.52 29.93
CA ALA A 248 16.17 -26.67 29.01
C ALA A 248 14.88 -26.88 28.19
N ALA A 249 14.69 -26.02 27.20
CA ALA A 249 14.14 -26.45 25.91
C ALA A 249 15.22 -26.13 24.88
N GLU A 250 15.63 -27.13 24.11
CA GLU A 250 16.66 -27.02 23.08
C GLU A 250 16.36 -25.85 22.16
N ALA A 251 17.29 -24.90 22.12
CA ALA A 251 17.27 -23.81 21.17
C ALA A 251 17.30 -24.41 19.76
N THR A 252 16.24 -24.22 18.99
CA THR A 252 16.37 -24.18 17.54
C THR A 252 17.28 -22.99 17.25
N GLU A 253 18.56 -23.27 17.03
CA GLU A 253 19.59 -22.26 16.78
C GLU A 253 19.12 -21.32 15.67
N THR A 254 19.21 -20.01 15.93
CA THR A 254 19.10 -18.98 14.91
C THR A 254 19.97 -19.36 13.70
N ARG A 255 19.38 -19.47 12.48
CA ARG A 255 20.10 -19.92 11.27
C ARG A 255 21.32 -19.05 10.93
N LEU A 256 21.32 -17.78 11.35
CA LEU A 256 22.46 -16.88 11.35
C LEU A 256 23.14 -16.88 12.72
N ARG A 257 24.40 -17.34 12.77
CA ARG A 257 25.26 -17.27 13.96
C ARG A 257 26.29 -16.18 13.75
N VAL A 258 26.38 -15.24 14.68
CA VAL A 258 27.34 -14.13 14.61
C VAL A 258 28.29 -14.18 15.80
N GLU A 259 29.59 -14.24 15.51
CA GLU A 259 30.66 -14.13 16.50
C GLU A 259 31.32 -12.76 16.38
N VAL A 260 31.44 -12.01 17.48
CA VAL A 260 32.08 -10.69 17.50
C VAL A 260 33.40 -10.77 18.28
N ASN A 261 34.47 -10.28 17.68
CA ASN A 261 35.80 -10.21 18.28
C ASN A 261 36.45 -8.85 18.01
N GLY A 262 36.30 -7.93 18.96
CA GLY A 262 36.78 -6.55 18.84
C GLY A 262 36.07 -5.82 17.70
N GLN A 263 36.84 -5.40 16.70
CA GLN A 263 36.34 -4.65 15.53
C GLN A 263 35.92 -5.55 14.35
N ARG A 264 35.76 -6.86 14.60
CA ARG A 264 35.39 -7.84 13.57
C ARG A 264 34.19 -8.66 14.02
N ALA A 265 33.29 -8.94 13.09
CA ALA A 265 32.17 -9.83 13.26
C ALA A 265 32.18 -10.86 12.14
N THR A 266 31.96 -12.13 12.48
CA THR A 266 31.87 -13.23 11.52
C THR A 266 30.49 -13.88 11.65
N GLY A 267 29.70 -13.77 10.59
CA GLY A 267 28.42 -14.44 10.43
C GLY A 267 28.59 -15.77 9.68
N ARG A 268 27.92 -16.82 10.14
CA ARG A 268 27.68 -18.05 9.38
C ARG A 268 26.19 -18.28 9.24
N VAL A 269 25.74 -18.55 8.02
CA VAL A 269 24.32 -18.79 7.74
C VAL A 269 24.14 -19.97 6.81
N LEU A 270 23.30 -20.92 7.24
CA LEU A 270 22.91 -22.06 6.42
C LEU A 270 21.71 -21.66 5.54
N LEU A 271 21.93 -21.57 4.23
CA LEU A 271 20.90 -21.26 3.26
C LEU A 271 20.25 -22.53 2.72
N THR A 272 18.92 -22.52 2.62
CA THR A 272 18.13 -23.63 2.12
C THR A 272 17.23 -23.17 0.97
N ALA A 273 16.88 -24.08 0.06
CA ALA A 273 16.15 -23.73 -1.16
C ALA A 273 14.67 -23.37 -0.93
N ASP A 274 14.14 -23.68 0.26
CA ASP A 274 12.80 -23.36 0.74
C ASP A 274 12.69 -21.99 1.42
N GLU A 275 13.80 -21.25 1.60
CA GLU A 275 13.72 -19.84 1.99
C GLU A 275 12.95 -19.06 0.91
N PRO A 276 11.92 -18.24 1.23
CA PRO A 276 11.12 -17.52 0.24
C PRO A 276 11.99 -16.73 -0.76
N PHE A 277 13.01 -16.01 -0.30
CA PHE A 277 13.94 -15.29 -1.18
C PHE A 277 14.77 -16.21 -2.10
N MET A 278 15.03 -17.46 -1.72
CA MET A 278 15.71 -18.45 -2.58
C MET A 278 14.74 -19.14 -3.53
N ALA A 279 13.55 -19.47 -3.05
CA ALA A 279 12.50 -20.12 -3.80
C ALA A 279 11.97 -19.22 -4.93
N ASN A 280 11.86 -17.92 -4.65
CA ASN A 280 11.34 -16.92 -5.57
C ASN A 280 12.38 -16.29 -6.52
N HIS A 281 13.67 -16.59 -6.33
CA HIS A 281 14.77 -16.09 -7.16
C HIS A 281 15.58 -17.28 -7.74
N ARG A 282 15.07 -17.87 -8.83
CA ARG A 282 15.64 -19.07 -9.47
C ARG A 282 16.03 -18.81 -10.93
N ILE A 283 17.33 -18.80 -11.22
CA ILE A 283 17.82 -18.68 -12.60
C ILE A 283 17.89 -20.08 -13.21
N GLU A 284 17.16 -20.31 -14.31
CA GLU A 284 17.06 -21.63 -14.97
C GLU A 284 16.67 -22.76 -13.97
N GLY A 285 15.78 -22.44 -13.03
CA GLY A 285 15.34 -23.36 -11.99
C GLY A 285 16.32 -23.55 -10.82
N THR A 286 17.54 -23.00 -10.88
CA THR A 286 18.52 -23.09 -9.79
C THR A 286 18.33 -21.94 -8.80
N PRO A 287 18.21 -22.19 -7.48
CA PRO A 287 18.19 -21.13 -6.46
C PRO A 287 19.50 -20.34 -6.46
N VAL A 288 19.37 -19.02 -6.54
CA VAL A 288 20.49 -18.08 -6.52
C VAL A 288 20.22 -17.06 -5.42
N LEU A 289 21.18 -16.80 -4.54
CA LEU A 289 21.04 -15.77 -3.50
C LEU A 289 20.87 -14.39 -4.16
N PRO A 290 19.75 -13.68 -3.94
CA PRO A 290 19.58 -12.32 -4.44
C PRO A 290 20.64 -11.39 -3.84
N GLY A 291 21.21 -10.50 -4.66
CA GLY A 291 22.23 -9.55 -4.19
C GLY A 291 21.76 -8.68 -3.02
N VAL A 292 20.47 -8.28 -3.04
CA VAL A 292 19.84 -7.50 -1.97
C VAL A 292 19.77 -8.26 -0.64
N MET A 293 19.60 -9.59 -0.68
CA MET A 293 19.62 -10.42 0.53
C MET A 293 21.05 -10.64 1.03
N GLY A 294 22.05 -10.65 0.15
CA GLY A 294 23.46 -10.60 0.53
C GLY A 294 23.80 -9.32 1.31
N ILE A 295 23.25 -8.17 0.91
CA ILE A 295 23.37 -6.90 1.63
C ILE A 295 22.66 -6.98 2.99
N GLU A 296 21.40 -7.45 3.02
CA GLU A 296 20.62 -7.58 4.26
C GLU A 296 21.34 -8.43 5.31
N LEU A 297 21.80 -9.62 4.90
CA LEU A 297 22.60 -10.51 5.73
C LEU A 297 23.89 -9.85 6.25
N SER A 298 24.57 -9.11 5.37
CA SER A 298 25.78 -8.39 5.75
C SER A 298 25.50 -7.27 6.75
N ALA A 299 24.37 -6.57 6.60
CA ALA A 299 23.92 -5.54 7.52
C ALA A 299 23.61 -6.11 8.90
N GLN A 300 22.93 -7.26 8.99
CA GLN A 300 22.66 -7.95 10.26
C GLN A 300 23.94 -8.39 10.99
N VAL A 301 24.95 -8.85 10.25
CA VAL A 301 26.27 -9.20 10.82
C VAL A 301 27.01 -7.95 11.29
N ALA A 302 27.03 -6.88 10.48
CA ALA A 302 27.73 -5.65 10.79
C ALA A 302 27.08 -4.85 11.94
N GLU A 303 25.75 -4.89 12.08
CA GLU A 303 25.02 -4.23 13.18
C GLU A 303 25.51 -4.71 14.55
N ARG A 304 25.95 -5.97 14.65
CA ARG A 304 26.52 -6.53 15.89
C ARG A 304 27.83 -5.88 16.33
N LEU A 305 28.54 -5.18 15.44
CA LEU A 305 29.72 -4.38 15.79
C LEU A 305 29.37 -3.09 16.52
N PHE A 306 28.17 -2.56 16.28
CA PHE A 306 27.79 -1.21 16.67
C PHE A 306 26.70 -1.17 17.76
N GLY A 307 25.97 -2.28 17.95
CA GLY A 307 24.84 -2.36 18.88
C GLY A 307 23.63 -1.58 18.40
N ASP A 308 22.62 -1.44 19.26
CA ASP A 308 21.29 -0.94 18.86
C ASP A 308 21.21 0.59 18.65
N SER A 309 22.31 1.32 18.86
CA SER A 309 22.34 2.78 18.80
C SER A 309 22.50 3.36 17.40
N LEU A 310 23.05 2.57 16.46
CA LEU A 310 23.19 2.99 15.06
C LEU A 310 22.27 2.14 14.18
N ARG A 311 21.70 2.76 13.16
CA ARG A 311 20.85 2.09 12.17
C ARG A 311 21.58 2.02 10.84
N PHE A 312 21.32 0.94 10.10
CA PHE A 312 21.78 0.86 8.73
C PHE A 312 21.22 2.02 7.92
N GLN A 313 22.09 2.65 7.13
CA GLN A 313 21.73 3.81 6.33
C GLN A 313 21.96 3.56 4.84
N GLY A 314 22.84 2.63 4.49
CA GLY A 314 23.09 2.24 3.10
C GLY A 314 24.44 1.56 2.87
N VAL A 315 24.78 1.40 1.60
CA VAL A 315 26.03 0.78 1.14
C VAL A 315 26.89 1.78 0.35
N GLU A 316 28.19 1.53 0.30
CA GLU A 316 29.18 2.25 -0.51
C GLU A 316 30.05 1.22 -1.24
N ASP A 317 30.23 1.39 -2.55
CA ASP A 317 31.04 0.54 -3.44
C ASP A 317 30.77 -0.96 -3.27
N PHE A 318 29.50 -1.36 -3.25
CA PHE A 318 29.10 -2.76 -3.09
C PHE A 318 29.15 -3.49 -4.44
N ARG A 319 29.80 -4.65 -4.50
CA ARG A 319 30.06 -5.43 -5.72
C ARG A 319 29.47 -6.82 -5.64
N PHE A 320 28.90 -7.26 -6.76
CA PHE A 320 28.39 -8.62 -6.95
C PHE A 320 29.35 -9.40 -7.85
N ASP A 321 30.33 -10.08 -7.25
CA ASP A 321 31.43 -10.73 -7.98
C ASP A 321 31.00 -12.04 -8.62
N LYS A 322 30.34 -12.91 -7.86
CA LYS A 322 29.96 -14.26 -8.28
C LYS A 322 28.62 -14.69 -7.66
N PRO A 323 27.71 -15.30 -8.43
CA PRO A 323 26.46 -15.79 -7.87
C PRO A 323 26.71 -16.91 -6.86
N PHE A 324 26.07 -16.83 -5.70
CA PHE A 324 25.96 -17.96 -4.76
C PHE A 324 24.73 -18.79 -5.14
N LYS A 325 24.93 -20.09 -5.39
CA LYS A 325 23.90 -20.99 -5.92
C LYS A 325 23.76 -22.22 -5.03
N LEU A 326 22.53 -22.70 -4.85
CA LEU A 326 22.28 -24.02 -4.26
C LEU A 326 22.18 -25.05 -5.37
N HIS A 327 23.19 -25.90 -5.51
CA HIS A 327 23.18 -26.95 -6.51
C HIS A 327 22.26 -28.09 -6.08
N ARG A 328 21.32 -28.49 -6.95
CA ARG A 328 20.34 -29.56 -6.67
C ARG A 328 19.49 -29.30 -5.42
N ASP A 329 19.24 -28.03 -5.12
CA ASP A 329 18.51 -27.57 -3.94
C ASP A 329 19.14 -28.04 -2.60
N GLU A 330 20.41 -28.46 -2.61
CA GLU A 330 21.16 -28.82 -1.42
C GLU A 330 21.52 -27.56 -0.62
N SER A 331 21.29 -27.60 0.69
CA SER A 331 21.62 -26.49 1.60
C SER A 331 23.12 -26.22 1.63
N SER A 332 23.52 -24.95 1.72
CA SER A 332 24.93 -24.56 1.75
C SER A 332 25.17 -23.40 2.70
N GLU A 333 26.33 -23.41 3.35
CA GLU A 333 26.73 -22.37 4.29
C GLU A 333 27.36 -21.17 3.57
N LEU A 334 26.94 -19.99 3.97
CA LEU A 334 27.50 -18.70 3.58
C LEU A 334 28.25 -18.11 4.78
N ILE A 335 29.42 -17.55 4.51
CA ILE A 335 30.29 -16.91 5.50
C ILE A 335 30.31 -15.41 5.22
N ILE A 336 30.14 -14.60 6.25
CA ILE A 336 30.10 -13.15 6.16
C ILE A 336 31.11 -12.58 7.14
N GLU A 337 32.07 -11.82 6.64
CA GLU A 337 33.05 -11.12 7.47
C GLU A 337 32.77 -9.63 7.42
N ALA A 338 32.52 -9.02 8.57
CA ALA A 338 32.39 -7.58 8.74
C ALA A 338 33.56 -7.05 9.58
N GLN A 339 34.21 -5.99 9.11
CA GLN A 339 35.28 -5.31 9.83
C GLN A 339 34.95 -3.81 9.91
N GLU A 340 34.89 -3.27 11.13
CA GLU A 340 34.83 -1.82 11.31
C GLU A 340 36.08 -1.15 10.70
N VAL A 341 35.86 -0.09 9.93
CA VAL A 341 36.95 0.64 9.26
C VAL A 341 37.22 1.96 9.97
N ASP A 342 36.20 2.81 10.06
CA ASP A 342 36.32 4.16 10.61
C ASP A 342 35.00 4.70 11.18
N ALA A 343 35.14 5.65 12.09
CA ALA A 343 34.07 6.52 12.55
C ALA A 343 33.92 7.69 11.57
N ILE A 344 32.69 8.01 11.21
CA ILE A 344 32.33 9.17 10.38
C ILE A 344 31.55 10.17 11.26
N GLU A 345 31.38 11.40 10.78
CA GLU A 345 30.81 12.51 11.56
C GLU A 345 29.45 12.18 12.21
N ASP A 346 28.62 11.40 11.50
CA ASP A 346 27.26 11.02 11.88
C ASP A 346 27.07 9.51 12.06
N GLY A 347 28.15 8.73 12.23
CA GLY A 347 28.01 7.27 12.20
C GLY A 347 29.30 6.47 12.16
N ARG A 348 29.21 5.22 11.67
CA ARG A 348 30.33 4.28 11.52
C ARG A 348 30.22 3.48 10.22
N ARG A 349 31.34 2.96 9.75
CA ARG A 349 31.40 2.10 8.56
C ARG A 349 32.01 0.73 8.84
N ALA A 350 31.48 -0.28 8.17
CA ALA A 350 32.00 -1.63 8.19
C ALA A 350 32.26 -2.14 6.76
N LYS A 351 33.47 -2.60 6.49
CA LYS A 351 33.78 -3.33 5.26
C LYS A 351 33.28 -4.76 5.40
N VAL A 352 32.56 -5.26 4.41
CA VAL A 352 31.98 -6.60 4.42
C VAL A 352 32.47 -7.43 3.24
N THR A 353 32.67 -8.72 3.49
CA THR A 353 32.94 -9.73 2.46
C THR A 353 32.02 -10.93 2.70
N VAL A 354 31.37 -11.39 1.64
CA VAL A 354 30.50 -12.57 1.67
C VAL A 354 31.16 -13.66 0.84
N SER A 355 31.46 -14.81 1.44
CA SER A 355 32.12 -15.94 0.79
C SER A 355 31.44 -17.27 1.10
N SER A 356 31.81 -18.30 0.36
CA SER A 356 31.46 -19.68 0.65
C SER A 356 32.68 -20.58 0.52
N MET A 357 32.64 -21.72 1.22
CA MET A 357 33.68 -22.74 1.12
C MET A 357 33.08 -24.04 0.60
N ARG A 358 33.62 -24.53 -0.52
CA ARG A 358 33.25 -25.84 -1.08
C ARG A 358 34.45 -26.77 -1.11
N THR A 359 34.21 -28.05 -0.92
CA THR A 359 35.27 -29.06 -1.05
C THR A 359 35.31 -29.55 -2.49
N SER A 360 36.47 -29.48 -3.13
CA SER A 360 36.68 -30.06 -4.47
C SER A 360 36.56 -31.59 -4.42
N ALA A 361 36.41 -32.23 -5.59
CA ALA A 361 36.51 -33.68 -5.73
C ALA A 361 37.86 -34.27 -5.21
N THR A 362 38.89 -33.43 -5.05
CA THR A 362 40.21 -33.81 -4.53
C THR A 362 40.37 -33.54 -3.03
N GLY A 363 39.31 -33.14 -2.32
CA GLY A 363 39.35 -32.84 -0.89
C GLY A 363 39.92 -31.46 -0.53
N ARG A 364 40.20 -30.59 -1.51
CA ARG A 364 40.72 -29.25 -1.26
C ARG A 364 39.57 -28.26 -1.07
N GLY A 365 39.61 -27.47 0.00
CA GLY A 365 38.71 -26.33 0.18
C GLY A 365 38.94 -25.27 -0.91
N ILE A 366 37.89 -24.90 -1.61
CA ILE A 366 37.84 -23.80 -2.57
C ILE A 366 36.95 -22.73 -1.95
N GLU A 367 37.55 -21.60 -1.63
CA GLU A 367 36.82 -20.41 -1.23
C GLU A 367 36.36 -19.63 -2.48
N ALA A 368 35.13 -19.12 -2.44
CA ALA A 368 34.60 -18.21 -3.45
C ALA A 368 34.04 -16.97 -2.76
N THR A 369 34.58 -15.80 -3.08
CA THR A 369 33.96 -14.51 -2.76
C THR A 369 32.79 -14.25 -3.69
N HIS A 370 31.65 -13.91 -3.12
CA HIS A 370 30.40 -13.63 -3.81
C HIS A 370 30.11 -12.15 -3.86
N PHE A 371 30.23 -11.47 -2.72
CA PHE A 371 29.95 -10.05 -2.57
C PHE A 371 31.02 -9.37 -1.71
N HIS A 372 31.26 -8.09 -1.95
CA HIS A 372 32.04 -7.26 -1.04
C HIS A 372 31.64 -5.80 -1.15
N GLY A 373 31.86 -5.01 -0.10
CA GLY A 373 31.55 -3.58 -0.11
C GLY A 373 31.71 -2.95 1.26
N THR A 374 31.21 -1.73 1.40
CA THR A 374 31.17 -1.02 2.68
C THR A 374 29.72 -0.75 3.07
N LEU A 375 29.39 -0.95 4.33
CA LEU A 375 28.08 -0.64 4.92
C LEU A 375 28.21 0.57 5.82
N ARG A 376 27.23 1.47 5.77
CA ARG A 376 27.17 2.69 6.58
C ARG A 376 26.05 2.59 7.60
N PHE A 377 26.36 2.97 8.84
CA PHE A 377 25.43 3.00 9.95
C PHE A 377 25.46 4.39 10.62
N SER A 378 24.29 4.94 10.95
CA SER A 378 24.13 6.28 11.51
C SER A 378 23.02 6.32 12.56
N ASP A 379 23.10 7.27 13.50
CA ASP A 379 22.03 7.58 14.45
C ASP A 379 21.04 8.64 13.92
N SER A 380 21.27 9.14 12.70
CA SER A 380 20.49 10.20 12.08
C SER A 380 20.04 9.85 10.67
N ILE A 381 18.85 10.32 10.30
CA ILE A 381 18.35 10.24 8.93
C ILE A 381 18.84 11.49 8.19
N PRO A 382 19.53 11.35 7.05
CA PRO A 382 20.04 12.49 6.32
C PRO A 382 18.89 13.28 5.68
N ALA A 383 19.10 14.57 5.43
CA ALA A 383 18.11 15.37 4.71
C ALA A 383 17.96 14.85 3.27
N ALA A 384 16.71 14.64 2.83
CA ALA A 384 16.42 14.19 1.48
C ALA A 384 16.92 15.21 0.44
N PRO A 385 17.71 14.79 -0.57
CA PRO A 385 18.09 15.66 -1.66
C PRO A 385 16.88 16.03 -2.53
N LYS A 386 17.06 17.06 -3.37
CA LYS A 386 16.07 17.37 -4.42
C LYS A 386 15.93 16.18 -5.38
N PRO A 387 14.75 16.00 -6.00
CA PRO A 387 14.57 14.97 -7.01
C PRO A 387 15.64 15.04 -8.10
N ILE A 388 16.05 13.87 -8.59
CA ILE A 388 16.96 13.78 -9.73
C ILE A 388 16.32 14.59 -10.89
N PRO A 389 17.06 15.49 -11.57
CA PRO A 389 16.51 16.22 -12.71
C PRO A 389 16.38 15.29 -13.92
N PHE A 390 15.17 15.15 -14.46
CA PHE A 390 14.90 14.28 -15.60
C PHE A 390 14.67 15.09 -16.87
N GLU A 391 15.33 14.69 -17.95
CA GLU A 391 15.09 15.24 -19.28
C GLU A 391 13.96 14.45 -19.95
N LEU A 392 12.76 15.04 -19.94
CA LEU A 392 11.53 14.41 -20.42
C LEU A 392 11.42 14.37 -21.96
N ALA A 393 12.51 14.59 -22.70
CA ALA A 393 12.49 14.66 -24.14
C ALA A 393 12.50 13.26 -24.78
N GLY A 394 11.48 12.93 -25.58
CA GLY A 394 11.57 11.86 -26.58
C GLY A 394 10.43 10.85 -26.62
N GLN A 395 10.77 9.64 -27.07
CA GLN A 395 9.86 8.52 -27.28
C GLN A 395 9.53 7.81 -25.96
N LEU A 396 8.24 7.58 -25.74
CA LEU A 396 7.73 6.84 -24.59
C LEU A 396 7.34 5.42 -25.05
N SER A 397 7.72 4.42 -24.26
CA SER A 397 7.39 3.01 -24.47
C SER A 397 6.82 2.41 -23.19
N GLY A 398 5.76 1.62 -23.29
CA GLY A 398 5.10 0.99 -22.15
C GLY A 398 3.72 1.60 -21.82
N PRO A 399 3.10 1.19 -20.69
CA PRO A 399 3.71 0.38 -19.63
C PRO A 399 3.88 -1.10 -20.01
N VAL A 400 5.02 -1.69 -19.65
CA VAL A 400 5.13 -3.16 -19.52
C VAL A 400 4.47 -3.52 -18.19
N LEU A 401 3.40 -4.30 -18.23
CA LEU A 401 2.64 -4.67 -17.03
C LEU A 401 3.31 -5.83 -16.29
N SER A 402 3.04 -5.95 -14.99
CA SER A 402 3.55 -7.01 -14.11
C SER A 402 3.52 -8.41 -14.76
N GLY A 403 2.38 -8.77 -15.35
CA GLY A 403 2.20 -10.07 -16.01
C GLY A 403 3.14 -10.33 -17.20
N ASP A 404 3.66 -9.29 -17.85
CA ASP A 404 4.64 -9.38 -18.94
C ASP A 404 6.08 -9.22 -18.45
N ILE A 405 6.31 -8.39 -17.43
CA ILE A 405 7.60 -8.26 -16.74
C ILE A 405 8.06 -9.65 -16.28
N TYR A 406 7.21 -10.38 -15.55
CA TYR A 406 7.56 -11.66 -14.95
C TYR A 406 7.42 -12.87 -15.89
N LYS A 407 7.09 -12.64 -17.18
CA LYS A 407 7.36 -13.61 -18.26
C LYS A 407 8.80 -13.54 -18.75
N ALA A 408 9.41 -12.35 -18.72
CA ALA A 408 10.79 -12.12 -19.12
C ALA A 408 11.78 -12.34 -17.96
N PHE A 409 11.34 -12.09 -16.73
CA PHE A 409 12.15 -12.18 -15.52
C PHE A 409 12.00 -13.55 -14.86
N PHE A 410 13.05 -14.02 -14.17
CA PHE A 410 13.04 -15.30 -13.47
C PHE A 410 12.50 -15.22 -12.03
N HIS A 411 11.92 -14.08 -11.67
CA HIS A 411 11.37 -13.81 -10.34
C HIS A 411 9.93 -14.30 -10.22
N SER A 412 9.50 -14.58 -9.00
CA SER A 412 8.12 -14.96 -8.66
C SER A 412 7.75 -14.50 -7.25
N GLY A 413 6.48 -14.63 -6.85
CA GLY A 413 6.04 -14.40 -5.47
C GLY A 413 6.54 -13.07 -4.89
N VAL A 414 7.24 -13.14 -3.75
CA VAL A 414 7.67 -11.94 -3.01
C VAL A 414 8.75 -11.11 -3.73
N PHE A 415 9.39 -11.68 -4.75
CA PHE A 415 10.36 -11.01 -5.64
C PHE A 415 9.74 -10.45 -6.92
N ALA A 416 8.40 -10.37 -6.99
CA ALA A 416 7.67 -9.76 -8.09
C ALA A 416 6.97 -8.43 -7.71
N PRO A 417 7.69 -7.40 -7.21
CA PRO A 417 7.06 -6.20 -6.63
C PRO A 417 6.59 -5.14 -7.64
N LEU A 418 6.99 -5.21 -8.91
CA LEU A 418 6.65 -4.19 -9.91
C LEU A 418 5.25 -4.44 -10.48
N GLU A 419 4.39 -3.42 -10.44
CA GLU A 419 3.06 -3.45 -11.03
C GLU A 419 3.14 -3.06 -12.52
N GLU A 420 4.01 -2.11 -12.86
CA GLU A 420 4.28 -1.69 -14.24
C GLU A 420 5.62 -0.96 -14.37
N VAL A 421 6.17 -0.91 -15.59
CA VAL A 421 7.32 -0.04 -15.92
C VAL A 421 7.06 0.68 -17.24
N SER A 422 7.18 2.00 -17.22
CA SER A 422 7.18 2.85 -18.40
C SER A 422 8.59 3.34 -18.69
N VAL A 423 9.06 3.16 -19.92
CA VAL A 423 10.32 3.71 -20.42
C VAL A 423 10.04 5.07 -21.05
N LEU A 424 10.58 6.11 -20.44
CA LEU A 424 10.17 7.48 -20.64
C LEU A 424 11.30 8.28 -21.30
N GLY A 425 11.43 8.21 -22.62
CA GLY A 425 12.56 8.83 -23.31
C GLY A 425 13.83 7.98 -23.25
N PRO A 426 14.97 8.52 -23.71
CA PRO A 426 16.19 7.73 -23.96
C PRO A 426 16.87 7.25 -22.68
N ASN A 427 16.73 7.95 -21.56
CA ASN A 427 17.53 7.73 -20.37
C ASN A 427 16.69 7.61 -19.08
N PHE A 428 15.38 7.44 -19.19
CA PHE A 428 14.51 7.47 -18.02
C PHE A 428 13.48 6.34 -18.05
N ALA A 429 13.18 5.79 -16.88
CA ALA A 429 12.03 4.92 -16.68
C ALA A 429 11.39 5.20 -15.31
N ALA A 430 10.09 5.01 -15.24
CA ALA A 430 9.34 5.08 -14.00
C ALA A 430 8.46 3.83 -13.86
N SER A 431 8.22 3.44 -12.61
CA SER A 431 7.50 2.23 -12.27
C SER A 431 6.60 2.48 -11.08
N GLU A 432 5.40 1.88 -11.11
CA GLU A 432 4.62 1.66 -9.89
C GLU A 432 4.99 0.29 -9.33
N ALA A 433 5.16 0.24 -8.02
CA ALA A 433 5.55 -0.95 -7.29
C ALA A 433 4.81 -1.02 -5.96
N ARG A 434 4.80 -2.20 -5.35
CA ARG A 434 4.26 -2.41 -4.02
C ARG A 434 5.27 -3.13 -3.15
N TYR A 435 5.47 -2.64 -1.94
CA TYR A 435 6.31 -3.36 -0.98
C TYR A 435 5.65 -4.70 -0.62
N PRO A 436 6.36 -5.84 -0.69
CA PRO A 436 5.74 -7.16 -0.46
C PRO A 436 5.10 -7.29 0.92
N VAL A 437 3.94 -7.95 0.98
CA VAL A 437 3.23 -8.24 2.23
C VAL A 437 3.70 -9.57 2.81
N GLU A 438 4.06 -10.50 1.94
CA GLU A 438 4.55 -11.81 2.32
C GLU A 438 5.97 -11.74 2.90
N PRO A 439 6.32 -12.64 3.84
CA PRO A 439 7.68 -12.70 4.41
C PRO A 439 8.75 -12.97 3.34
N LEU A 440 9.88 -12.27 3.43
CA LEU A 440 11.02 -12.48 2.54
C LEU A 440 11.83 -13.74 2.91
N ALA A 441 11.77 -14.19 4.15
CA ALA A 441 12.51 -15.33 4.69
C ALA A 441 11.65 -16.13 5.67
N ASN A 442 12.01 -17.39 5.96
CA ASN A 442 11.34 -18.20 6.97
C ASN A 442 11.66 -17.72 8.39
N GLU A 443 10.71 -17.90 9.32
CA GLU A 443 10.81 -17.44 10.73
C GLU A 443 12.00 -18.04 11.51
N PRO A 444 12.55 -17.33 12.54
CA PRO A 444 12.15 -16.00 12.97
C PRO A 444 12.58 -14.96 11.94
N ALA A 445 11.65 -14.09 11.53
CA ALA A 445 11.83 -13.13 10.44
C ALA A 445 13.22 -12.50 10.50
N TRP A 446 14.03 -12.77 9.48
CA TRP A 446 15.30 -12.12 9.29
C TRP A 446 15.00 -10.62 9.28
N GLY A 447 15.62 -9.85 10.17
CA GLY A 447 15.33 -8.42 10.28
C GLY A 447 15.36 -7.76 8.89
N ARG A 448 14.51 -6.76 8.64
CA ARG A 448 14.50 -6.01 7.37
C ARG A 448 15.27 -4.70 7.54
N ILE A 449 16.55 -4.81 7.90
CA ILE A 449 17.36 -3.66 8.30
C ILE A 449 17.70 -2.79 7.09
N SER A 450 17.98 -3.42 5.95
CA SER A 450 18.37 -2.75 4.71
C SER A 450 17.21 -2.41 3.77
N LEU A 451 15.99 -2.86 4.11
CA LEU A 451 14.79 -2.78 3.27
C LEU A 451 15.06 -3.31 1.84
N PRO A 452 15.46 -4.59 1.69
CA PRO A 452 16.10 -5.11 0.48
C PRO A 452 15.27 -4.93 -0.80
N MET A 453 13.94 -4.95 -0.68
CA MET A 453 13.05 -4.83 -1.82
C MET A 453 13.06 -3.46 -2.49
N LEU A 454 13.47 -2.39 -1.80
CA LEU A 454 13.60 -1.06 -2.41
C LEU A 454 14.67 -1.06 -3.50
N LEU A 455 15.81 -1.70 -3.23
CA LEU A 455 16.90 -1.84 -4.21
C LEU A 455 16.56 -2.87 -5.28
N GLU A 456 15.85 -3.95 -4.92
CA GLU A 456 15.39 -4.96 -5.88
C GLU A 456 14.45 -4.35 -6.93
N MET A 457 13.51 -3.50 -6.52
CA MET A 457 12.64 -2.77 -7.43
C MET A 457 13.44 -1.89 -8.41
N ALA A 458 14.51 -1.24 -7.93
CA ALA A 458 15.38 -0.44 -8.78
C ALA A 458 16.16 -1.31 -9.80
N PHE A 459 16.67 -2.46 -9.38
CA PHE A 459 17.30 -3.42 -10.29
C PHE A 459 16.33 -3.92 -11.36
N GLN A 460 15.10 -4.27 -10.97
CA GLN A 460 14.12 -4.77 -11.92
C GLN A 460 13.65 -3.69 -12.89
N ALA A 461 13.44 -2.45 -12.43
CA ALA A 461 13.11 -1.33 -13.31
C ALA A 461 14.24 -1.06 -14.33
N GLY A 462 15.51 -1.11 -13.90
CA GLY A 462 16.67 -1.02 -14.78
C GLY A 462 16.74 -2.18 -15.79
N GLY A 463 16.44 -3.40 -15.34
CA GLY A 463 16.36 -4.56 -16.21
C GLY A 463 15.28 -4.43 -17.28
N VAL A 464 14.09 -3.91 -16.95
CA VAL A 464 13.01 -3.69 -17.92
C VAL A 464 13.40 -2.61 -18.92
N PHE A 465 14.03 -1.52 -18.47
CA PHE A 465 14.60 -0.52 -19.37
C PHE A 465 15.58 -1.15 -20.37
N GLY A 466 16.52 -1.96 -19.88
CA GLY A 466 17.48 -2.69 -20.72
C GLY A 466 16.81 -3.65 -21.70
N LEU A 467 15.77 -4.37 -21.27
CA LEU A 467 14.98 -5.26 -22.10
C LEU A 467 14.27 -4.53 -23.24
N VAL A 468 13.60 -3.41 -22.93
CA VAL A 468 12.83 -2.63 -23.91
C VAL A 468 13.76 -1.92 -24.92
N ARG A 469 14.90 -1.40 -24.46
CA ARG A 469 15.83 -0.63 -25.30
C ARG A 469 16.80 -1.50 -26.09
N HIS A 470 17.36 -2.52 -25.45
CA HIS A 470 18.48 -3.32 -26.00
C HIS A 470 18.09 -4.74 -26.34
N ARG A 471 16.89 -5.19 -25.95
CA ARG A 471 16.46 -6.60 -26.04
C ARG A 471 17.42 -7.57 -25.34
N GLY A 472 18.17 -7.07 -24.35
CA GLY A 472 19.10 -7.83 -23.53
C GLY A 472 18.57 -8.07 -22.12
N GLN A 473 19.15 -9.05 -21.43
CA GLN A 473 18.83 -9.34 -20.03
C GLN A 473 20.00 -8.90 -19.15
N PHE A 474 19.75 -7.88 -18.33
CA PHE A 474 20.76 -7.26 -17.48
C PHE A 474 20.67 -7.79 -16.04
N LEU A 475 21.82 -8.10 -15.44
CA LEU A 475 21.93 -8.50 -14.03
C LEU A 475 22.79 -7.51 -13.24
N PRO A 476 22.49 -7.28 -11.94
CA PRO A 476 23.30 -6.40 -11.10
C PRO A 476 24.75 -6.85 -10.98
N SER A 477 25.69 -5.91 -11.11
CA SER A 477 27.13 -6.11 -10.89
C SER A 477 27.70 -5.22 -9.78
N GLY A 478 27.02 -4.12 -9.44
CA GLY A 478 27.36 -3.33 -8.26
C GLY A 478 26.40 -2.19 -7.96
N VAL A 479 26.57 -1.60 -6.78
CA VAL A 479 25.88 -0.40 -6.31
C VAL A 479 26.95 0.57 -5.80
N GLY A 480 27.09 1.72 -6.45
CA GLY A 480 28.03 2.76 -6.03
C GLY A 480 27.70 3.29 -4.64
N ARG A 481 26.46 3.71 -4.42
CA ARG A 481 26.00 4.17 -3.11
C ARG A 481 24.50 3.93 -2.93
N SER A 482 24.06 3.65 -1.70
CA SER A 482 22.65 3.73 -1.31
C SER A 482 22.47 4.58 -0.07
N VAL A 483 21.30 5.22 0.05
CA VAL A 483 20.91 6.00 1.24
C VAL A 483 19.41 5.82 1.49
N LEU A 484 19.07 5.46 2.73
CA LEU A 484 17.69 5.42 3.22
C LEU A 484 17.31 6.76 3.89
N PHE A 485 16.11 7.24 3.57
CA PHE A 485 15.56 8.51 4.07
C PHE A 485 14.25 8.34 4.84
N GLY A 486 13.60 7.18 4.74
CA GLY A 486 12.33 6.90 5.39
C GLY A 486 12.12 5.41 5.63
N THR A 487 10.98 5.10 6.26
CA THR A 487 10.51 3.72 6.47
C THR A 487 9.48 3.35 5.42
N VAL A 488 9.20 2.05 5.31
CA VAL A 488 8.16 1.47 4.44
C VAL A 488 7.46 0.37 5.21
N GLU A 489 6.14 0.27 5.04
CA GLU A 489 5.31 -0.78 5.60
C GLU A 489 4.93 -1.82 4.52
N ASP A 490 4.48 -2.98 4.98
CA ASP A 490 4.00 -4.06 4.12
C ASP A 490 2.81 -3.60 3.29
N GLY A 491 2.88 -3.78 1.97
CA GLY A 491 1.83 -3.38 1.04
C GLY A 491 1.86 -1.92 0.62
N ASP A 492 2.82 -1.12 1.11
CA ASP A 492 2.93 0.29 0.74
C ASP A 492 3.10 0.45 -0.79
N PRO A 493 2.31 1.33 -1.43
CA PRO A 493 2.51 1.69 -2.82
C PRO A 493 3.71 2.63 -2.95
N LEU A 494 4.56 2.35 -3.93
CA LEU A 494 5.83 3.03 -4.17
C LEU A 494 5.96 3.38 -5.64
N THR A 495 6.64 4.49 -5.91
CA THR A 495 7.09 4.84 -7.26
C THR A 495 8.61 4.73 -7.33
N VAL A 496 9.11 3.97 -8.31
CA VAL A 496 10.54 3.79 -8.57
C VAL A 496 10.89 4.52 -9.85
N ARG A 497 11.92 5.36 -9.82
CA ARG A 497 12.34 6.19 -10.94
C ARG A 497 13.83 6.01 -11.17
N ILE A 498 14.23 5.73 -12.41
CA ILE A 498 15.62 5.48 -12.76
C ILE A 498 16.11 6.48 -13.82
N ALA A 499 17.25 7.11 -13.59
CA ALA A 499 17.97 7.93 -14.56
C ALA A 499 19.21 7.19 -15.04
N VAL A 500 19.23 6.79 -16.31
CA VAL A 500 20.40 6.19 -16.96
C VAL A 500 21.46 7.25 -17.15
N THR A 501 22.59 7.06 -16.47
CA THR A 501 23.73 7.99 -16.50
C THR A 501 24.76 7.58 -17.53
N LYS A 502 24.83 6.29 -17.86
CA LYS A 502 25.67 5.76 -18.92
C LYS A 502 25.09 4.48 -19.47
N GLU A 503 25.07 4.40 -20.79
CA GLU A 503 24.62 3.23 -21.52
C GLU A 503 25.65 2.86 -22.58
N ILE A 504 26.09 1.61 -22.58
CA ILE A 504 26.84 0.97 -23.66
C ILE A 504 26.29 -0.45 -23.82
N THR A 505 26.47 -1.07 -24.98
CA THR A 505 25.82 -2.34 -25.36
C THR A 505 25.87 -3.44 -24.28
N GLU A 506 26.95 -3.51 -23.51
CA GLU A 506 27.17 -4.58 -22.52
C GLU A 506 26.97 -4.14 -21.05
N THR A 507 26.79 -2.84 -20.79
CA THR A 507 26.64 -2.33 -19.42
C THR A 507 25.64 -1.19 -19.32
N LEU A 508 24.75 -1.28 -18.34
CA LEU A 508 23.79 -0.25 -17.99
C LEU A 508 24.18 0.35 -16.64
N ARG A 509 24.33 1.69 -16.58
CA ARG A 509 24.55 2.41 -15.32
C ARG A 509 23.48 3.48 -15.12
N PHE A 510 22.88 3.49 -13.95
CA PHE A 510 21.80 4.41 -13.60
C PHE A 510 21.79 4.76 -12.13
N ASP A 511 21.16 5.89 -11.84
CA ASP A 511 20.75 6.27 -10.50
C ASP A 511 19.25 5.98 -10.35
N ALA A 512 18.80 5.67 -9.14
CA ALA A 512 17.42 5.35 -8.87
C ALA A 512 16.93 6.02 -7.58
N GLU A 513 15.69 6.48 -7.60
CA GLU A 513 14.98 6.93 -6.40
C GLU A 513 13.71 6.11 -6.20
N VAL A 514 13.38 5.84 -4.94
CA VAL A 514 12.14 5.19 -4.54
C VAL A 514 11.37 6.14 -3.65
N ARG A 515 10.10 6.39 -3.99
CA ARG A 515 9.23 7.36 -3.32
C ARG A 515 7.93 6.71 -2.87
N ASN A 516 7.36 7.23 -1.79
CA ASN A 516 6.04 6.81 -1.31
C ASN A 516 4.91 7.47 -2.12
N LEU A 517 3.65 7.15 -1.78
CA LEU A 517 2.45 7.72 -2.43
C LEU A 517 2.33 9.25 -2.30
N SER A 518 2.93 9.83 -1.26
CA SER A 518 3.01 11.27 -1.02
C SER A 518 4.15 11.94 -1.81
N GLY A 519 4.96 11.18 -2.53
CA GLY A 519 6.12 11.67 -3.27
C GLY A 519 7.36 11.91 -2.41
N ASP A 520 7.35 11.55 -1.13
CA ASP A 520 8.53 11.65 -0.26
C ASP A 520 9.58 10.61 -0.67
N LEU A 521 10.85 11.00 -0.61
CA LEU A 521 11.97 10.10 -0.90
C LEU A 521 12.14 9.09 0.23
N VAL A 522 12.09 7.80 -0.10
CA VAL A 522 12.33 6.69 0.82
C VAL A 522 13.75 6.17 0.69
N ALA A 523 14.25 6.02 -0.54
CA ALA A 523 15.61 5.58 -0.82
C ALA A 523 16.18 6.24 -2.08
N LEU A 524 17.50 6.47 -2.06
CA LEU A 524 18.29 6.88 -3.23
C LEU A 524 19.40 5.85 -3.46
N PHE A 525 19.60 5.49 -4.72
CA PHE A 525 20.66 4.61 -5.18
C PHE A 525 21.45 5.32 -6.28
N GLU A 526 22.76 5.46 -6.11
CA GLU A 526 23.64 6.16 -7.04
C GLU A 526 24.62 5.16 -7.66
N GLY A 527 24.80 5.22 -8.97
CA GLY A 527 25.73 4.38 -9.70
C GLY A 527 25.43 2.88 -9.57
N ILE A 528 24.16 2.49 -9.72
CA ILE A 528 23.82 1.09 -9.95
C ILE A 528 24.43 0.67 -11.27
N GLU A 529 25.14 -0.45 -11.28
CA GLU A 529 25.74 -1.06 -12.47
C GLU A 529 25.10 -2.42 -12.72
N MET A 530 24.68 -2.64 -13.96
CA MET A 530 24.18 -3.92 -14.45
C MET A 530 24.93 -4.32 -15.73
N VAL A 531 25.13 -5.62 -15.90
CA VAL A 531 25.82 -6.21 -17.06
C VAL A 531 24.86 -7.06 -17.88
N ASP A 532 24.95 -6.97 -19.20
CA ASP A 532 24.21 -7.86 -20.08
C ASP A 532 24.74 -9.30 -19.92
N THR A 533 23.82 -10.24 -19.73
CA THR A 533 24.15 -11.66 -19.64
C THR A 533 24.48 -12.29 -20.99
N THR A 534 24.28 -11.58 -22.10
CA THR A 534 24.38 -12.05 -23.50
C THR A 534 23.39 -13.16 -23.86
N VAL A 535 22.57 -13.58 -22.89
CA VAL A 535 21.51 -14.57 -23.09
C VAL A 535 20.29 -13.82 -23.62
N SER A 536 19.73 -14.32 -24.71
CA SER A 536 18.47 -13.78 -25.23
C SER A 536 17.35 -14.06 -24.22
N PRO A 537 16.58 -13.04 -23.81
CA PRO A 537 15.48 -13.22 -22.88
C PRO A 537 14.41 -14.16 -23.47
N ALA A 538 13.81 -15.00 -22.62
CA ALA A 538 12.79 -15.96 -23.01
C ALA A 538 11.52 -15.30 -23.60
N PHE A 539 11.28 -14.06 -23.19
CA PHE A 539 10.19 -13.22 -23.64
C PHE A 539 10.69 -11.79 -23.80
N VAL A 540 10.35 -11.15 -24.92
CA VAL A 540 10.51 -9.71 -25.13
C VAL A 540 9.13 -9.16 -25.43
N PRO A 541 8.59 -8.21 -24.63
CA PRO A 541 7.34 -7.54 -24.96
C PRO A 541 7.39 -7.03 -26.41
N SER A 542 6.44 -7.45 -27.24
CA SER A 542 6.32 -6.98 -28.61
C SER A 542 5.92 -5.50 -28.65
N ALA A 543 6.04 -4.86 -29.82
CA ALA A 543 5.53 -3.50 -29.99
C ALA A 543 4.01 -3.40 -29.81
N ASP A 544 3.30 -4.53 -29.92
CA ASP A 544 1.86 -4.65 -29.67
C ASP A 544 1.55 -4.92 -28.19
N ASP A 545 2.43 -5.64 -27.46
CA ASP A 545 2.35 -5.86 -26.00
C ASP A 545 2.72 -4.59 -25.22
N LEU A 546 3.65 -3.81 -25.78
CA LEU A 546 3.89 -2.42 -25.41
C LEU A 546 2.69 -1.62 -25.90
N LYS A 547 1.55 -1.76 -25.21
CA LYS A 547 0.36 -0.93 -25.41
C LYS A 547 0.85 0.49 -25.60
N ARG A 548 0.68 1.06 -26.79
CA ARG A 548 1.11 2.41 -27.13
C ARG A 548 0.40 3.38 -26.19
N ILE A 549 1.05 3.63 -25.06
CA ILE A 549 0.73 4.58 -24.01
C ILE A 549 -0.78 4.64 -23.72
N GLU A 550 -1.26 3.77 -22.83
CA GLU A 550 -2.45 4.11 -22.03
C GLU A 550 -2.04 5.23 -21.07
N TRP A 551 -2.08 6.46 -21.55
CA TRP A 551 -1.73 7.68 -20.82
C TRP A 551 -2.50 7.75 -19.50
N HIS A 552 -1.80 7.57 -18.38
CA HIS A 552 -2.33 7.59 -17.00
C HIS A 552 -3.81 7.24 -16.89
N ARG A 553 -4.17 6.03 -17.36
CA ARG A 553 -5.49 5.47 -17.12
C ARG A 553 -5.67 5.35 -15.62
N HIS A 554 -6.61 6.12 -15.10
CA HIS A 554 -7.12 5.94 -13.76
C HIS A 554 -8.61 5.65 -13.89
N GLU A 555 -9.00 4.48 -13.40
CA GLU A 555 -10.39 4.08 -13.26
C GLU A 555 -10.67 3.98 -11.78
N SER A 556 -11.83 4.50 -11.37
CA SER A 556 -12.23 4.41 -9.98
C SER A 556 -13.68 3.98 -9.93
N GLU A 557 -13.96 3.00 -9.08
CA GLU A 557 -15.32 2.79 -8.60
C GLU A 557 -15.68 3.94 -7.67
N ILE A 558 -16.89 4.46 -7.86
CA ILE A 558 -17.40 5.60 -7.11
C ILE A 558 -17.51 5.22 -5.61
N ALA A 559 -16.58 5.71 -4.79
CA ALA A 559 -16.58 5.46 -3.35
C ALA A 559 -17.55 6.40 -2.63
N ASP A 560 -18.44 5.85 -1.79
CA ASP A 560 -19.41 6.65 -1.02
C ASP A 560 -18.75 7.66 -0.07
N SER A 561 -17.53 7.37 0.38
CA SER A 561 -16.73 8.21 1.27
C SER A 561 -16.35 9.56 0.65
N TRP A 562 -16.20 9.65 -0.67
CA TRP A 562 -15.86 10.90 -1.36
C TRP A 562 -16.97 11.94 -1.25
N PHE A 563 -18.21 11.51 -1.04
CA PHE A 563 -19.37 12.41 -0.96
C PHE A 563 -19.62 12.97 0.44
N ALA A 564 -19.03 12.38 1.47
CA ALA A 564 -19.24 12.80 2.85
C ALA A 564 -18.48 14.09 3.19
N ASP A 565 -17.28 14.27 2.63
CA ASP A 565 -16.48 15.48 2.79
C ASP A 565 -15.54 15.68 1.59
N ILE A 566 -15.75 16.76 0.84
CA ILE A 566 -15.00 17.07 -0.37
C ILE A 566 -13.87 18.09 -0.12
N SER A 567 -13.77 18.64 1.08
CA SER A 567 -12.88 19.77 1.40
C SER A 567 -11.39 19.46 1.23
N GLY A 568 -11.01 18.19 1.41
CA GLY A 568 -9.66 17.69 1.13
C GLY A 568 -9.44 17.20 -0.30
N LEU A 569 -10.50 17.10 -1.12
CA LEU A 569 -10.46 16.51 -2.47
C LEU A 569 -10.63 17.58 -3.58
N ALA A 570 -11.18 18.73 -3.24
CA ALA A 570 -11.55 19.80 -4.16
C ALA A 570 -10.93 21.14 -3.76
N ALA A 571 -10.51 21.95 -4.74
CA ALA A 571 -10.15 23.34 -4.50
C ALA A 571 -11.39 24.14 -4.05
N VAL A 572 -11.20 25.31 -3.42
CA VAL A 572 -12.32 26.11 -2.89
C VAL A 572 -13.35 26.49 -3.98
N SER A 573 -12.88 26.82 -5.18
CA SER A 573 -13.74 27.12 -6.35
C SER A 573 -14.58 25.93 -6.79
N GLU A 574 -14.00 24.73 -6.73
CA GLU A 574 -14.59 23.44 -7.05
C GLU A 574 -15.68 23.03 -6.04
N VAL A 575 -15.45 23.26 -4.74
CA VAL A 575 -16.45 23.01 -3.69
C VAL A 575 -17.74 23.82 -3.94
N ALA A 576 -17.59 25.08 -4.36
CA ALA A 576 -18.71 25.93 -4.71
C ALA A 576 -19.46 25.44 -5.97
N GLU A 577 -18.76 24.87 -6.95
CA GLU A 577 -19.40 24.29 -8.14
C GLU A 577 -20.19 23.01 -7.81
N TRP A 578 -19.61 22.14 -6.99
CA TRP A 578 -20.27 20.90 -6.55
C TRP A 578 -21.57 21.17 -5.78
N THR A 579 -21.54 22.13 -4.86
CA THR A 579 -22.70 22.54 -4.05
C THR A 579 -23.87 23.05 -4.92
N ARG A 580 -23.58 23.57 -6.13
CA ARG A 580 -24.62 24.05 -7.07
C ARG A 580 -25.30 22.94 -7.89
N LYS A 581 -24.79 21.71 -7.88
CA LYS A 581 -25.41 20.59 -8.62
C LYS A 581 -26.74 20.22 -7.97
N LYS A 582 -27.78 20.07 -8.79
CA LYS A 582 -29.18 19.97 -8.33
C LYS A 582 -29.61 18.58 -7.87
N THR A 583 -28.82 17.55 -8.14
CA THR A 583 -29.17 16.15 -7.85
C THR A 583 -27.96 15.38 -7.34
N ASP A 584 -28.21 14.40 -6.48
CA ASP A 584 -27.19 13.50 -5.94
C ASP A 584 -26.44 12.78 -7.07
N LYS A 585 -27.14 12.36 -8.12
CA LYS A 585 -26.52 11.74 -9.30
C LYS A 585 -25.53 12.69 -9.98
N ALA A 586 -25.88 13.96 -10.15
CA ALA A 586 -25.01 14.95 -10.78
C ALA A 586 -23.83 15.34 -9.88
N GLN A 587 -24.04 15.41 -8.56
CA GLN A 587 -22.96 15.59 -7.58
C GLN A 587 -21.99 14.41 -7.62
N ARG A 588 -22.53 13.19 -7.68
CA ARG A 588 -21.73 11.96 -7.67
C ARG A 588 -20.82 11.83 -8.88
N GLN A 589 -21.40 12.02 -10.07
CA GLN A 589 -20.65 12.01 -11.33
C GLN A 589 -19.59 13.11 -11.36
N TRP A 590 -19.91 14.30 -10.87
CA TRP A 590 -18.98 15.43 -10.92
C TRP A 590 -17.73 15.19 -10.07
N ILE A 591 -17.87 14.75 -8.82
CA ILE A 591 -16.69 14.54 -7.96
C ILE A 591 -15.92 13.27 -8.34
N ALA A 592 -16.60 12.23 -8.83
CA ALA A 592 -15.91 11.06 -9.40
C ALA A 592 -14.94 11.50 -10.50
N SER A 593 -15.41 12.31 -11.47
CA SER A 593 -14.54 12.87 -12.49
C SER A 593 -13.39 13.68 -11.91
N ARG A 594 -13.63 14.52 -10.89
CA ARG A 594 -12.58 15.36 -10.29
C ARG A 594 -11.52 14.55 -9.55
N VAL A 595 -11.92 13.59 -8.73
CA VAL A 595 -10.99 12.73 -8.00
C VAL A 595 -10.16 11.90 -8.98
N THR A 596 -10.80 11.29 -9.99
CA THR A 596 -10.08 10.51 -11.01
C THR A 596 -9.06 11.36 -11.76
N ILE A 597 -9.44 12.57 -12.19
CA ILE A 597 -8.52 13.51 -12.85
C ILE A 597 -7.35 13.85 -11.94
N LYS A 598 -7.63 14.21 -10.69
CA LYS A 598 -6.59 14.62 -9.75
C LYS A 598 -5.66 13.48 -9.40
N GLU A 599 -6.13 12.24 -9.29
CA GLU A 599 -5.24 11.11 -9.06
C GLU A 599 -4.39 10.76 -10.28
N ALA A 600 -4.94 10.87 -11.49
CA ALA A 600 -4.14 10.78 -12.70
C ALA A 600 -3.02 11.84 -12.70
N VAL A 601 -3.34 13.09 -12.32
CA VAL A 601 -2.36 14.17 -12.22
C VAL A 601 -1.32 13.88 -11.14
N ARG A 602 -1.73 13.49 -9.93
CA ARG A 602 -0.80 13.15 -8.84
C ARG A 602 0.16 12.02 -9.24
N ARG A 603 -0.35 10.99 -9.91
CA ARG A 603 0.46 9.91 -10.48
C ARG A 603 1.43 10.42 -11.55
N PHE A 604 0.98 11.25 -12.48
CA PHE A 604 1.83 11.90 -13.47
C PHE A 604 2.98 12.65 -12.81
N TYR A 605 2.72 13.47 -11.79
CA TYR A 605 3.80 14.19 -11.11
C TYR A 605 4.75 13.29 -10.34
N ARG A 606 4.26 12.20 -9.71
CA ARG A 606 5.15 11.24 -9.05
C ARG A 606 6.08 10.58 -10.05
N GLN A 607 5.55 10.08 -11.16
CA GLN A 607 6.36 9.39 -12.17
C GLN A 607 7.34 10.33 -12.89
N PHE A 608 6.92 11.54 -13.26
CA PHE A 608 7.73 12.45 -14.09
C PHE A 608 8.55 13.49 -13.32
N TYR A 609 8.14 13.88 -12.12
CA TYR A 609 8.82 14.91 -11.33
C TYR A 609 9.20 14.47 -9.91
N GLY A 610 8.70 13.33 -9.44
CA GLY A 610 9.03 12.82 -8.10
C GLY A 610 8.37 13.63 -7.00
N THR A 611 7.31 14.36 -7.34
CA THR A 611 6.51 15.16 -6.41
C THR A 611 5.08 14.66 -6.45
N CYS A 612 4.32 14.91 -5.38
CA CYS A 612 2.90 14.61 -5.36
C CYS A 612 2.14 15.86 -4.93
N PRO A 613 1.54 16.64 -5.86
CA PRO A 613 0.69 17.76 -5.47
C PRO A 613 -0.46 17.29 -4.58
N ALA A 614 -0.89 18.14 -3.64
CA ALA A 614 -2.11 17.89 -2.88
C ALA A 614 -3.32 17.98 -3.81
N PHE A 615 -4.40 17.26 -3.50
CA PHE A 615 -5.66 17.37 -4.24
C PHE A 615 -6.16 18.81 -4.38
N THR A 616 -6.02 19.61 -3.32
CA THR A 616 -6.45 21.01 -3.29
C THR A 616 -5.57 21.95 -4.13
N ASP A 617 -4.36 21.52 -4.49
CA ASP A 617 -3.43 22.27 -5.33
C ASP A 617 -3.65 22.01 -6.83
N ILE A 618 -4.52 21.04 -7.17
CA ILE A 618 -4.92 20.72 -8.53
C ILE A 618 -6.33 21.26 -8.74
N GLN A 619 -6.51 22.09 -9.76
CA GLN A 619 -7.80 22.65 -10.13
C GLN A 619 -8.16 22.26 -11.56
N VAL A 620 -9.42 21.84 -11.75
CA VAL A 620 -9.96 21.44 -13.05
C VAL A 620 -11.04 22.43 -13.48
N ASP A 621 -10.72 23.23 -14.49
CA ASP A 621 -11.60 24.25 -15.05
C ASP A 621 -12.16 23.82 -16.42
N LYS A 622 -12.90 24.74 -17.05
CA LYS A 622 -13.33 24.62 -18.45
C LYS A 622 -12.73 25.76 -19.25
N ASP A 623 -12.25 25.46 -20.45
CA ASP A 623 -11.80 26.47 -21.41
C ASP A 623 -12.99 27.17 -22.10
N GLU A 624 -12.68 28.09 -23.02
CA GLU A 624 -13.68 28.87 -23.77
C GLU A 624 -14.62 28.01 -24.63
N LEU A 625 -14.19 26.80 -24.99
CA LEU A 625 -14.95 25.83 -25.79
C LEU A 625 -15.65 24.79 -24.90
N GLY A 626 -15.50 24.90 -23.58
CA GLY A 626 -16.11 24.01 -22.59
C GLY A 626 -15.34 22.71 -22.34
N ALA A 627 -14.16 22.54 -22.95
CA ALA A 627 -13.27 21.41 -22.73
C ALA A 627 -12.55 21.56 -21.37
N PRO A 628 -12.22 20.44 -20.71
CA PRO A 628 -11.60 20.49 -19.39
C PRO A 628 -10.15 20.97 -19.47
N SER A 629 -9.77 21.89 -18.59
CA SER A 629 -8.41 22.40 -18.46
C SER A 629 -7.86 22.17 -17.06
N LEU A 630 -6.54 22.05 -16.94
CA LEU A 630 -5.85 21.79 -15.68
C LEU A 630 -5.03 23.01 -15.26
N SER A 631 -5.00 23.27 -13.96
CA SER A 631 -3.98 24.10 -13.32
C SER A 631 -3.47 23.39 -12.08
N VAL A 632 -2.16 23.46 -11.86
CA VAL A 632 -1.49 22.86 -10.71
C VAL A 632 -0.62 23.92 -10.07
N LYS A 633 -0.80 24.13 -8.76
CA LYS A 633 -0.07 25.15 -8.01
C LYS A 633 1.43 24.86 -8.04
N ASP A 634 2.23 25.91 -8.27
CA ASP A 634 3.70 25.86 -8.28
C ASP A 634 4.31 24.85 -9.27
N ALA A 635 3.52 24.41 -10.27
CA ALA A 635 3.95 23.43 -11.25
C ALA A 635 4.86 24.02 -12.34
N THR A 636 5.89 23.26 -12.71
CA THR A 636 6.81 23.56 -13.80
C THR A 636 6.25 23.22 -15.18
N ASP A 637 5.37 22.21 -15.23
CA ASP A 637 4.69 21.75 -16.44
C ASP A 637 3.29 21.31 -16.05
N VAL A 638 2.29 21.52 -16.90
CA VAL A 638 0.90 21.08 -16.70
C VAL A 638 0.49 20.26 -17.92
N PRO A 639 0.16 18.97 -17.76
CA PRO A 639 -0.21 18.14 -18.91
C PRO A 639 -1.55 18.59 -19.51
N GLY A 640 -1.67 18.45 -20.82
CA GLY A 640 -2.97 18.44 -21.49
C GLY A 640 -3.80 17.24 -21.01
N MET A 641 -5.11 17.28 -21.19
CA MET A 641 -6.00 16.22 -20.72
C MET A 641 -7.17 16.00 -21.65
N THR A 642 -7.59 14.74 -21.75
CA THR A 642 -8.89 14.35 -22.28
C THR A 642 -9.52 13.33 -21.35
N LEU A 643 -10.85 13.30 -21.28
CA LEU A 643 -11.58 12.35 -20.45
C LEU A 643 -12.88 11.91 -21.08
N THR A 644 -13.35 10.76 -20.62
CA THR A 644 -14.67 10.23 -20.92
C THR A 644 -15.27 9.61 -19.67
N HIS A 645 -16.59 9.61 -19.59
CA HIS A 645 -17.32 9.00 -18.49
C HIS A 645 -18.55 8.27 -19.02
N SER A 646 -18.63 6.97 -18.74
CA SER A 646 -19.75 6.12 -19.15
C SER A 646 -20.06 5.09 -18.08
N ASN A 647 -21.33 4.97 -17.72
CA ASN A 647 -21.85 3.98 -16.76
C ASN A 647 -21.11 3.91 -15.40
N GLY A 648 -20.56 5.02 -14.91
CA GLY A 648 -19.82 5.08 -13.65
C GLY A 648 -18.32 4.86 -13.78
N ASN A 649 -17.84 4.51 -14.98
CA ASN A 649 -16.43 4.47 -15.31
C ASN A 649 -15.98 5.85 -15.79
N VAL A 650 -14.86 6.34 -15.26
CA VAL A 650 -14.17 7.53 -15.75
C VAL A 650 -12.84 7.06 -16.33
N VAL A 651 -12.52 7.49 -17.54
CA VAL A 651 -11.18 7.32 -18.12
C VAL A 651 -10.61 8.71 -18.38
N VAL A 652 -9.41 8.94 -17.84
CA VAL A 652 -8.64 10.17 -18.04
C VAL A 652 -7.36 9.81 -18.76
N VAL A 653 -6.97 10.65 -19.72
CA VAL A 653 -5.72 10.57 -20.47
C VAL A 653 -5.00 11.90 -20.29
N LEU A 654 -3.79 11.84 -19.75
CA LEU A 654 -2.90 13.00 -19.58
C LEU A 654 -1.79 13.01 -20.62
N ILE A 655 -1.58 14.17 -21.24
CA ILE A 655 -0.63 14.35 -22.33
C ILE A 655 0.43 15.36 -21.87
N PRO A 656 1.70 14.95 -21.69
CA PRO A 656 2.76 15.88 -21.32
C PRO A 656 2.88 17.03 -22.33
N SER A 657 3.05 18.27 -21.86
CA SER A 657 3.03 19.44 -22.74
C SER A 657 4.18 19.44 -23.76
N TRP A 658 5.34 18.93 -23.35
CA TRP A 658 6.55 18.84 -24.16
C TRP A 658 6.44 17.87 -25.35
N ARG A 659 5.40 17.02 -25.41
CA ARG A 659 5.19 16.11 -26.55
C ARG A 659 4.68 16.84 -27.79
N GLY A 660 4.01 17.99 -27.64
CA GLY A 660 3.38 18.68 -28.77
C GLY A 660 2.30 17.84 -29.46
N ALA A 661 1.61 16.97 -28.71
CA ALA A 661 0.49 16.16 -29.18
C ALA A 661 -0.79 16.56 -28.46
N VAL A 662 -1.93 16.23 -29.07
CA VAL A 662 -3.26 16.29 -28.43
C VAL A 662 -3.95 14.96 -28.63
N SER A 663 -4.80 14.59 -27.68
CA SER A 663 -5.52 13.33 -27.72
C SER A 663 -6.99 13.52 -27.36
N GLY A 664 -7.82 12.64 -27.92
CA GLY A 664 -9.20 12.47 -27.53
C GLY A 664 -9.47 11.01 -27.18
N VAL A 665 -10.23 10.82 -26.10
CA VAL A 665 -10.64 9.50 -25.62
C VAL A 665 -12.15 9.40 -25.53
N ASP A 666 -12.68 8.22 -25.84
CA ASP A 666 -14.08 7.91 -25.69
C ASP A 666 -14.29 6.48 -25.18
N LEU A 667 -15.37 6.27 -24.42
CA LEU A 667 -15.71 5.00 -23.79
C LEU A 667 -17.23 4.87 -23.82
N GLU A 668 -17.73 3.88 -24.55
CA GLU A 668 -19.16 3.68 -24.73
C GLU A 668 -19.54 2.23 -24.48
N LYS A 669 -20.67 2.03 -23.82
CA LYS A 669 -21.20 0.69 -23.60
C LYS A 669 -21.65 0.11 -24.93
N VAL A 670 -21.30 -1.15 -25.20
CA VAL A 670 -21.77 -1.85 -26.39
C VAL A 670 -23.26 -2.11 -26.26
N GLU A 671 -24.04 -1.53 -27.16
CA GLU A 671 -25.48 -1.69 -27.24
C GLU A 671 -25.98 -1.58 -28.68
N ALA A 672 -27.12 -2.21 -28.96
CA ALA A 672 -27.73 -2.19 -30.28
C ALA A 672 -28.19 -0.77 -30.64
N ARG A 673 -27.67 -0.22 -31.73
CA ARG A 673 -28.01 1.12 -32.22
C ARG A 673 -29.14 1.06 -33.25
N SER A 674 -30.09 2.00 -33.16
CA SER A 674 -31.22 2.06 -34.11
C SER A 674 -30.76 2.41 -35.53
N GLU A 675 -31.48 1.93 -36.55
CA GLU A 675 -31.24 2.29 -37.97
C GLU A 675 -31.22 3.81 -38.18
N ARG A 676 -32.12 4.54 -37.51
CA ARG A 676 -32.15 6.00 -37.56
C ARG A 676 -30.85 6.63 -37.06
N PHE A 677 -30.27 6.09 -36.00
CA PHE A 677 -28.99 6.57 -35.47
C PHE A 677 -27.87 6.39 -36.50
N LEU A 678 -27.82 5.22 -37.15
CA LEU A 678 -26.85 4.97 -38.21
C LEU A 678 -27.07 5.92 -39.40
N ASP A 679 -28.32 6.19 -39.78
CA ASP A 679 -28.63 7.15 -40.84
C ASP A 679 -28.21 8.59 -40.50
N ASP A 680 -28.38 9.01 -39.24
CA ASP A 680 -28.09 10.37 -38.81
C ASP A 680 -26.58 10.62 -38.68
N TYR A 681 -25.79 9.63 -38.24
CA TYR A 681 -24.37 9.83 -37.87
C TYR A 681 -23.34 9.10 -38.75
N PHE A 682 -23.75 8.13 -39.57
CA PHE A 682 -22.82 7.26 -40.30
C PHE A 682 -22.87 7.49 -41.81
N THR A 683 -21.71 7.40 -42.47
CA THR A 683 -21.63 7.40 -43.93
C THR A 683 -22.07 6.05 -44.49
N GLU A 684 -22.27 5.98 -45.81
CA GLU A 684 -22.56 4.71 -46.48
C GLU A 684 -21.39 3.72 -46.34
N ARG A 685 -20.15 4.21 -46.31
CA ARG A 685 -18.96 3.39 -46.11
C ARG A 685 -18.92 2.80 -44.71
N GLU A 686 -19.18 3.60 -43.68
CA GLU A 686 -19.22 3.14 -42.28
C GLU A 686 -20.32 2.11 -42.06
N ARG A 687 -21.51 2.30 -42.63
CA ARG A 687 -22.59 1.30 -42.56
C ARG A 687 -22.18 -0.03 -43.22
N LYS A 688 -21.44 0.02 -44.34
CA LYS A 688 -20.87 -1.20 -44.95
C LYS A 688 -19.87 -1.88 -44.02
N ILE A 689 -19.02 -1.12 -43.31
CA ILE A 689 -18.11 -1.65 -42.29
C ILE A 689 -18.92 -2.35 -41.19
N VAL A 690 -19.94 -1.71 -40.62
CA VAL A 690 -20.80 -2.27 -39.58
C VAL A 690 -21.42 -3.60 -40.02
N THR A 691 -22.00 -3.66 -41.21
CA THR A 691 -22.63 -4.89 -41.73
C THR A 691 -21.64 -6.01 -42.05
N GLY A 692 -20.38 -5.66 -42.33
CA GLY A 692 -19.31 -6.61 -42.68
C GLY A 692 -18.46 -7.05 -41.49
N PHE A 693 -18.66 -6.45 -40.32
CA PHE A 693 -17.90 -6.79 -39.11
C PHE A 693 -18.52 -7.99 -38.38
N ARG A 694 -17.72 -8.68 -37.55
CA ARG A 694 -18.16 -9.89 -36.84
C ARG A 694 -19.38 -9.64 -35.93
N SER A 695 -19.42 -8.48 -35.30
CA SER A 695 -20.53 -7.99 -34.47
C SER A 695 -20.89 -6.57 -34.94
N PRO A 696 -22.10 -6.36 -35.48
CA PRO A 696 -22.57 -5.03 -35.87
C PRO A 696 -22.64 -4.05 -34.69
N ASP A 697 -23.00 -4.53 -33.49
CA ASP A 697 -23.11 -3.71 -32.29
C ASP A 697 -21.73 -3.23 -31.83
N ASP A 698 -20.73 -4.11 -31.85
CA ASP A 698 -19.33 -3.77 -31.52
C ASP A 698 -18.81 -2.73 -32.52
N ALA A 699 -19.00 -2.98 -33.82
CA ALA A 699 -18.50 -2.08 -34.87
C ALA A 699 -19.18 -0.71 -34.86
N SER A 700 -20.50 -0.67 -34.65
CA SER A 700 -21.23 0.58 -34.58
C SER A 700 -20.86 1.39 -33.34
N THR A 701 -20.64 0.72 -32.20
CA THR A 701 -20.17 1.38 -30.97
C THR A 701 -18.73 1.87 -31.13
N ALA A 702 -17.85 1.07 -31.72
CA ALA A 702 -16.46 1.44 -32.00
C ALA A 702 -16.34 2.66 -32.92
N ILE A 703 -17.08 2.67 -34.05
CA ILE A 703 -17.08 3.81 -34.99
C ILE A 703 -17.59 5.08 -34.30
N TRP A 704 -18.65 4.96 -33.50
CA TRP A 704 -19.17 6.11 -32.75
C TRP A 704 -18.12 6.65 -31.76
N SER A 705 -17.50 5.77 -30.97
CA SER A 705 -16.47 6.17 -30.02
C SER A 705 -15.24 6.78 -30.70
N LEU A 706 -14.84 6.25 -31.85
CA LEU A 706 -13.76 6.84 -32.66
C LEU A 706 -14.10 8.25 -33.15
N LYS A 707 -15.36 8.51 -33.56
CA LYS A 707 -15.81 9.86 -33.96
C LYS A 707 -15.82 10.83 -32.79
N GLU A 708 -16.33 10.42 -31.63
CA GLU A 708 -16.30 11.22 -30.39
C GLU A 708 -14.86 11.53 -29.96
N ALA A 709 -13.98 10.52 -29.93
CA ALA A 709 -12.57 10.69 -29.63
C ALA A 709 -11.89 11.65 -30.62
N ALA A 710 -12.15 11.52 -31.92
CA ALA A 710 -11.62 12.42 -32.95
C ALA A 710 -12.15 13.86 -32.81
N SER A 711 -13.41 14.04 -32.41
CA SER A 711 -13.97 15.37 -32.14
C SER A 711 -13.35 16.03 -30.90
N LYS A 712 -13.11 15.23 -29.85
CA LYS A 712 -12.44 15.67 -28.62
C LYS A 712 -10.99 16.08 -28.88
N SER A 713 -10.24 15.35 -29.70
CA SER A 713 -8.84 15.70 -30.04
C SER A 713 -8.73 17.02 -30.81
N LEU A 714 -9.76 17.41 -31.56
CA LEU A 714 -9.85 18.71 -32.24
C LEU A 714 -10.34 19.86 -31.32
N GLY A 715 -10.86 19.54 -30.13
CA GLY A 715 -11.49 20.49 -29.22
C GLY A 715 -12.81 21.08 -29.74
N MET A 716 -13.51 20.38 -30.65
CA MET A 716 -14.69 20.91 -31.33
C MET A 716 -16.02 20.32 -30.85
N GLY A 717 -16.02 19.15 -30.21
CA GLY A 717 -17.21 18.55 -29.60
C GLY A 717 -18.45 18.59 -30.50
N THR A 718 -19.54 19.15 -29.99
CA THR A 718 -20.84 19.23 -30.69
C THR A 718 -20.90 20.24 -31.84
N HIS A 719 -19.81 20.95 -32.14
CA HIS A 719 -19.77 21.93 -33.24
C HIS A 719 -19.55 21.29 -34.62
N LEU A 720 -19.30 19.98 -34.65
CA LEU A 720 -19.08 19.19 -35.86
C LEU A 720 -20.33 18.41 -36.28
N ASP A 721 -20.51 18.26 -37.59
CA ASP A 721 -21.43 17.28 -38.17
C ASP A 721 -20.67 15.96 -38.36
N PHE A 722 -20.84 15.03 -37.41
CA PHE A 722 -20.07 13.78 -37.35
C PHE A 722 -20.21 12.92 -38.59
N ARG A 723 -21.35 13.00 -39.31
CA ARG A 723 -21.55 12.23 -40.53
C ARG A 723 -20.76 12.80 -41.71
N ARG A 724 -20.60 14.13 -41.75
CA ARG A 724 -19.99 14.83 -42.89
C ARG A 724 -18.52 15.20 -42.68
N GLU A 725 -18.09 15.34 -41.43
CA GLU A 725 -16.79 15.94 -41.10
C GLU A 725 -15.79 14.94 -40.50
N ILE A 726 -16.25 13.78 -40.02
CA ILE A 726 -15.38 12.71 -39.49
C ILE A 726 -15.83 11.36 -40.07
N GLU A 727 -15.05 10.77 -40.98
CA GLU A 727 -15.34 9.44 -41.54
C GLU A 727 -14.31 8.41 -41.09
N ILE A 728 -14.77 7.29 -40.51
CA ILE A 728 -13.97 6.10 -40.26
C ILE A 728 -13.92 5.29 -41.56
N THR A 729 -12.74 5.25 -42.17
CA THR A 729 -12.52 4.66 -43.50
C THR A 729 -12.11 3.19 -43.43
N GLU A 730 -11.46 2.78 -42.34
CA GLU A 730 -11.08 1.40 -42.04
C GLU A 730 -11.21 1.16 -40.53
N LEU A 731 -11.65 -0.06 -40.17
CA LEU A 731 -11.79 -0.52 -38.79
C LEU A 731 -11.22 -1.93 -38.66
N LYS A 732 -10.22 -2.11 -37.80
CA LYS A 732 -9.64 -3.40 -37.40
C LYS A 732 -9.47 -3.40 -35.89
N GLU A 733 -9.57 -4.54 -35.24
CA GLU A 733 -9.32 -4.59 -33.79
C GLU A 733 -7.92 -4.01 -33.48
N GLY A 734 -7.84 -3.07 -32.54
CA GLY A 734 -6.61 -2.34 -32.20
C GLY A 734 -6.19 -1.22 -33.17
N SER A 735 -6.89 -0.96 -34.29
CA SER A 735 -6.53 0.15 -35.20
C SER A 735 -7.68 0.66 -36.09
N ALA A 736 -7.65 1.95 -36.43
CA ALA A 736 -8.62 2.57 -37.33
C ALA A 736 -7.97 3.62 -38.23
N ALA A 737 -8.62 3.93 -39.36
CA ALA A 737 -8.21 5.02 -40.25
C ALA A 737 -9.31 6.08 -40.32
N ILE A 738 -8.98 7.34 -40.02
CA ILE A 738 -9.92 8.46 -39.94
C ILE A 738 -9.64 9.46 -41.06
N ARG A 739 -10.69 9.95 -41.72
CA ARG A 739 -10.63 11.09 -42.63
C ARG A 739 -11.41 12.26 -42.04
N PHE A 740 -10.76 13.41 -41.98
CA PHE A 740 -11.40 14.68 -41.60
C PHE A 740 -11.79 15.48 -42.85
N ASP A 741 -12.98 16.05 -42.82
CA ASP A 741 -13.56 16.89 -43.87
C ASP A 741 -14.15 18.18 -43.25
N GLY A 742 -14.50 19.17 -44.08
CA GLY A 742 -15.19 20.38 -43.64
C GLY A 742 -14.46 21.15 -42.53
N LYS A 743 -15.19 21.50 -41.46
CA LYS A 743 -14.63 22.25 -40.32
C LYS A 743 -13.56 21.46 -39.56
N ALA A 744 -13.72 20.14 -39.46
CA ALA A 744 -12.77 19.29 -38.76
C ALA A 744 -11.40 19.33 -39.44
N LYS A 745 -11.37 19.25 -40.78
CA LYS A 745 -10.15 19.40 -41.58
C LYS A 745 -9.52 20.79 -41.41
N ALA A 746 -10.32 21.85 -41.52
CA ALA A 746 -9.83 23.21 -41.35
C ALA A 746 -9.21 23.45 -39.95
N ARG A 747 -9.81 22.85 -38.91
CA ARG A 747 -9.27 22.90 -37.54
C ARG A 747 -7.96 22.13 -37.42
N LEU A 748 -7.88 20.92 -37.97
CA LEU A 748 -6.65 20.12 -37.98
C LEU A 748 -5.50 20.89 -38.66
N GLU A 749 -5.77 21.50 -39.80
CA GLU A 749 -4.81 22.35 -40.55
C GLU A 749 -4.41 23.59 -39.74
N GLN A 750 -5.36 24.26 -39.07
CA GLN A 750 -5.09 25.40 -38.19
C GLN A 750 -4.18 25.02 -37.02
N MET A 751 -4.33 23.81 -36.48
CA MET A 751 -3.49 23.27 -35.40
C MET A 751 -2.10 22.85 -35.89
N GLY A 752 -1.88 22.73 -37.21
CA GLY A 752 -0.62 22.25 -37.78
C GLY A 752 -0.33 20.77 -37.50
N MET A 753 -1.38 19.98 -37.24
CA MET A 753 -1.29 18.60 -36.79
C MET A 753 -1.75 17.61 -37.85
N GLN A 754 -1.39 16.34 -37.66
CA GLN A 754 -1.86 15.19 -38.44
C GLN A 754 -2.26 14.06 -37.50
N ILE A 755 -3.02 13.08 -38.02
CA ILE A 755 -3.36 11.88 -37.25
C ILE A 755 -2.08 11.10 -37.00
N GLY A 756 -1.68 10.98 -35.74
CA GLY A 756 -0.58 10.11 -35.33
C GLY A 756 -1.07 8.67 -35.16
N GLN A 757 -2.18 8.50 -34.44
CA GLN A 757 -2.72 7.19 -34.05
C GLN A 757 -4.24 7.26 -33.90
N ALA A 758 -4.92 6.19 -34.29
CA ALA A 758 -6.35 5.99 -34.06
C ALA A 758 -6.59 4.51 -33.77
N GLU A 759 -7.07 4.20 -32.57
CA GLU A 759 -7.19 2.83 -32.08
C GLU A 759 -8.48 2.66 -31.27
N TRP A 760 -8.94 1.41 -31.22
CA TRP A 760 -10.08 1.04 -30.40
C TRP A 760 -9.94 -0.40 -29.90
N PHE A 761 -10.56 -0.68 -28.76
CA PHE A 761 -10.53 -1.97 -28.08
C PHE A 761 -11.90 -2.27 -27.46
N LEU A 762 -12.22 -3.55 -27.33
CA LEU A 762 -13.35 -4.03 -26.53
C LEU A 762 -12.84 -4.53 -25.19
N GLU A 763 -13.41 -4.02 -24.11
CA GLU A 763 -13.07 -4.42 -22.74
C GLU A 763 -14.34 -4.41 -21.90
N ASP A 764 -14.67 -5.53 -21.26
CA ASP A 764 -15.82 -5.68 -20.34
C ASP A 764 -17.18 -5.16 -20.86
N GLY A 765 -17.43 -5.31 -22.16
CA GLY A 765 -18.67 -4.85 -22.80
C GLY A 765 -18.71 -3.36 -23.13
N PHE A 766 -17.55 -2.69 -23.12
CA PHE A 766 -17.37 -1.31 -23.59
C PHE A 766 -16.48 -1.27 -24.83
N ALA A 767 -16.78 -0.37 -25.76
CA ALA A 767 -15.85 0.05 -26.80
C ALA A 767 -15.10 1.28 -26.32
N ARG A 768 -13.77 1.18 -26.29
CA ARG A 768 -12.87 2.28 -25.95
C ARG A 768 -12.17 2.75 -27.21
N ALA A 769 -12.14 4.06 -27.44
CA ALA A 769 -11.46 4.65 -28.59
C ALA A 769 -10.46 5.73 -28.14
N HIS A 770 -9.34 5.81 -28.85
CA HIS A 770 -8.29 6.78 -28.64
C HIS A 770 -7.83 7.34 -30.00
N VAL A 771 -7.78 8.67 -30.12
CA VAL A 771 -7.29 9.37 -31.31
C VAL A 771 -6.24 10.39 -30.89
N GLU A 772 -5.01 10.19 -31.33
CA GLU A 772 -3.89 11.11 -31.12
C GLU A 772 -3.61 11.91 -32.38
N LEU A 773 -3.49 13.23 -32.23
CA LEU A 773 -2.98 14.14 -33.24
C LEU A 773 -1.60 14.62 -32.81
N VAL A 774 -0.65 14.58 -33.73
CA VAL A 774 0.74 14.99 -33.50
C VAL A 774 1.08 16.15 -34.41
N GLY A 775 1.94 17.05 -33.93
CA GLY A 775 2.52 18.08 -34.78
C GLY A 775 3.14 17.48 -36.03
N SER A 776 2.99 18.17 -37.16
CA SER A 776 3.84 17.92 -38.33
C SER A 776 5.27 18.20 -37.87
N ALA A 777 6.11 17.18 -37.67
CA ALA A 777 7.51 17.41 -37.31
C ALA A 777 8.13 18.39 -38.32
N PRO A 778 9.03 19.30 -37.92
CA PRO A 778 9.90 19.95 -38.89
C PRO A 778 10.73 18.93 -39.68
#